data_AF-A0A974AEK6-F1
#
_entry.id   AF-A0A974AEK6-F1
#
_cell.length_a   1.000
_cell.length_b   1.000
_cell.length_c   1.000
_cell.angle_alpha   90.00
_cell.angle_beta   90.00
_cell.angle_gamma   90.00
#
_symmetry.space_group_name_H-M   'P 1'
#
loop_
_entity.id
_entity.type
_entity.pdbx_description
1 polymer ?
#
loop_
_entity_poly.entity_id
_entity_poly.type
_entity_poly.pdbx_seq_one_letter_code
_entity_poly.pdbx_strand_id
1 'polypeptide(L)'
;MATRDNDPPKGTKQAPLSVPTPPTRSLQVYAVDPSTGRNRYASNKTIVQVPWEPLDPGPTGKKIAVIDYDAGGKCYYPPIDLEDRLLLANHGLDPSEGDPRFHQQMVYAIASRTIHMFEVALGRDIHWRRADRFGDSKENNMRKQDDIHVLKLYPHAMQQANAYYSPQAHGILFGYFKADKTPQGRNLPGQLVFTCLSQDIIAHEVTHAVIDGIRTYFTEPTNPDVLAFHEGFADLCALFSHFSQYDSLIETIGRTGGLLYQTDLNPISSQTGKGQNQTGEEQKPQFTGQISSMNPLVQLAIQFGQASGSKYGLRSALGTRPNTDDYQKKLSDPHFRGSILVAAVFDAFFTVYMNRADVLFRIYRAGGSSERNDDLPAPLAQLLAGYASQTAVSFFQLCARAIDYCPPVDITFGDFLRALITVSKDIDPVDDSGVRDALMEAFRVRGIFSETASFYSEDALAWSPESDLPAVTGLVFGSPNGLTSAEKDHNGNVLREWANKNRAVLGLDPKLSLTVPSFHPVFRTKDDGRLRVEMVVEVIQSRQADFDPAVPSAGSFPFRGGVTLIIEAPQLTSGHGAVEADPPKPKVRFAIGKGMTSPSAKLREEKQRGFAMSLGMATGDTTDPAHFQANFGLVHEESRYG
;
A
#
# COMPACT_ATOMS: atom_id res chain seq x y z
N MET A 1 -70.91 -40.58 -30.92
CA MET A 1 -69.48 -40.53 -31.30
C MET A 1 -68.88 -39.28 -30.69
N ALA A 2 -68.13 -39.43 -29.60
CA ALA A 2 -67.47 -38.31 -28.92
C ALA A 2 -66.05 -38.14 -29.49
N THR A 3 -65.75 -36.96 -30.02
CA THR A 3 -64.43 -36.54 -30.48
C THR A 3 -63.52 -36.30 -29.27
N ARG A 4 -62.39 -37.02 -29.20
CA ARG A 4 -61.33 -36.78 -28.22
C ARG A 4 -60.47 -35.62 -28.72
N ASP A 5 -60.50 -34.51 -27.98
CA ASP A 5 -59.50 -33.45 -28.07
C ASP A 5 -58.14 -33.98 -27.56
N ASN A 6 -57.17 -34.05 -28.47
CA ASN A 6 -55.76 -34.27 -28.15
C ASN A 6 -55.06 -32.91 -28.19
N ASP A 7 -55.17 -32.12 -27.12
CA ASP A 7 -54.29 -30.97 -26.91
C ASP A 7 -53.00 -31.46 -26.21
N PRO A 8 -51.80 -31.21 -26.75
CA PRO A 8 -50.55 -31.58 -26.10
C PRO A 8 -50.37 -30.77 -24.80
N PRO A 9 -49.78 -31.35 -23.74
CA PRO A 9 -49.60 -30.65 -22.47
C PRO A 9 -48.74 -29.40 -22.69
N LYS A 10 -49.30 -28.24 -22.36
CA LYS A 10 -48.59 -26.95 -22.36
C LYS A 10 -47.45 -27.04 -21.35
N GLY A 11 -46.24 -27.29 -21.85
CA GLY A 11 -45.03 -27.25 -21.03
C GLY A 11 -44.90 -25.89 -20.35
N THR A 12 -44.96 -25.87 -19.03
CA THR A 12 -44.61 -24.71 -18.22
C THR A 12 -43.15 -24.35 -18.52
N LYS A 13 -42.91 -23.23 -19.20
CA LYS A 13 -41.55 -22.70 -19.40
C LYS A 13 -40.89 -22.53 -18.04
N GLN A 14 -39.88 -23.35 -17.74
CA GLN A 14 -39.03 -23.13 -16.58
C GLN A 14 -38.38 -21.75 -16.70
N ALA A 15 -38.32 -21.01 -15.58
CA ALA A 15 -37.62 -19.73 -15.55
C ALA A 15 -36.18 -19.93 -16.05
N PRO A 16 -35.67 -19.06 -16.94
CA PRO A 16 -34.31 -19.19 -17.44
C PRO A 16 -33.33 -19.14 -16.28
N LEU A 17 -32.48 -20.16 -16.16
CA LEU A 17 -31.38 -20.18 -15.20
C LEU A 17 -30.42 -19.04 -15.57
N SER A 18 -30.30 -18.02 -14.71
CA SER A 18 -29.39 -16.89 -14.92
C SER A 18 -27.95 -17.34 -14.66
N VAL A 19 -27.03 -16.98 -15.56
CA VAL A 19 -25.60 -17.17 -15.34
C VAL A 19 -25.17 -16.21 -14.21
N PRO A 20 -24.52 -16.70 -13.14
CA PRO A 20 -24.05 -15.84 -12.06
C PRO A 20 -22.93 -14.93 -12.56
N THR A 21 -22.95 -13.67 -12.12
CA THR A 21 -21.86 -12.72 -12.38
C THR A 21 -20.57 -13.24 -11.70
N PRO A 22 -19.45 -13.32 -12.43
CA PRO A 22 -18.19 -13.74 -11.82
C PRO A 22 -17.71 -12.70 -10.80
N PRO A 23 -16.98 -13.11 -9.75
CA PRO A 23 -16.47 -12.18 -8.74
C PRO A 23 -15.33 -11.28 -9.26
N THR A 24 -14.61 -11.73 -10.30
CA THR A 24 -13.47 -11.01 -10.88
C THR A 24 -13.49 -11.07 -12.40
N ARG A 25 -12.79 -10.13 -13.04
CA ARG A 25 -12.37 -10.19 -14.45
C ARG A 25 -10.86 -10.30 -14.56
N SER A 26 -10.42 -11.05 -15.56
CA SER A 26 -9.02 -11.22 -15.92
C SER A 26 -8.58 -10.13 -16.91
N LEU A 27 -7.45 -9.47 -16.64
CA LEU A 27 -6.83 -8.52 -17.56
C LEU A 27 -5.35 -8.87 -17.76
N GLN A 28 -4.88 -8.87 -19.02
CA GLN A 28 -3.48 -9.01 -19.36
C GLN A 28 -2.73 -7.72 -19.01
N VAL A 29 -1.56 -7.87 -18.40
CA VAL A 29 -0.66 -6.78 -18.02
C VAL A 29 0.79 -7.17 -18.30
N TYR A 30 1.69 -6.20 -18.29
CA TYR A 30 3.13 -6.49 -18.25
C TYR A 30 3.51 -7.10 -16.89
N ALA A 31 4.31 -8.17 -16.89
CA ALA A 31 4.76 -8.81 -15.64
C ALA A 31 5.92 -8.03 -14.99
N VAL A 32 6.81 -7.52 -15.83
CA VAL A 32 7.91 -6.61 -15.53
C VAL A 32 7.95 -5.52 -16.60
N ASP A 33 8.68 -4.43 -16.38
CA ASP A 33 8.77 -3.31 -17.33
C ASP A 33 9.03 -3.81 -18.78
N PRO A 34 8.30 -3.28 -19.80
CA PRO A 34 8.34 -3.77 -21.19
C PRO A 34 9.75 -4.02 -21.75
N SER A 35 10.70 -3.18 -21.35
CA SER A 35 12.06 -3.19 -21.89
C SER A 35 12.97 -4.29 -21.32
N THR A 36 12.50 -5.10 -20.36
CA THR A 36 13.25 -6.26 -19.83
C THR A 36 13.45 -7.36 -20.86
N GLY A 37 12.77 -7.29 -22.00
CA GLY A 37 12.92 -8.23 -23.10
C GLY A 37 12.28 -9.59 -22.79
N ARG A 38 11.97 -10.35 -23.84
CA ARG A 38 11.52 -11.74 -23.70
C ARG A 38 12.64 -12.54 -23.04
N ASN A 39 12.54 -12.79 -21.74
CA ASN A 39 13.30 -13.86 -21.11
C ASN A 39 12.95 -15.14 -21.92
N ARG A 40 13.94 -15.89 -22.41
CA ARG A 40 13.75 -16.92 -23.47
C ARG A 40 12.69 -17.99 -23.14
N TYR A 41 12.22 -18.04 -21.89
CA TYR A 41 11.31 -19.05 -21.37
C TYR A 41 10.09 -18.49 -20.62
N ALA A 42 10.01 -17.17 -20.37
CA ALA A 42 8.87 -16.53 -19.70
C ALA A 42 8.38 -15.35 -20.52
N SER A 43 7.11 -15.36 -20.90
CA SER A 43 6.48 -14.22 -21.55
C SER A 43 6.40 -13.05 -20.55
N ASN A 44 6.82 -11.84 -20.94
CA ASN A 44 6.65 -10.62 -20.13
C ASN A 44 5.18 -10.15 -20.06
N LYS A 45 4.27 -11.10 -19.89
CA LYS A 45 2.83 -10.87 -19.75
C LYS A 45 2.34 -11.74 -18.62
N THR A 46 1.46 -11.18 -17.81
CA THR A 46 0.76 -11.90 -16.76
C THR A 46 -0.70 -11.52 -16.77
N ILE A 47 -1.53 -12.35 -16.13
CA ILE A 47 -2.96 -12.10 -16.00
C ILE A 47 -3.22 -11.67 -14.57
N VAL A 48 -3.84 -10.51 -14.43
CA VAL A 48 -4.30 -9.98 -13.14
C VAL A 48 -5.81 -10.16 -13.03
N GLN A 49 -6.26 -10.63 -11.88
CA GLN A 49 -7.66 -10.64 -11.50
C GLN A 49 -8.00 -9.31 -10.83
N VAL A 50 -9.02 -8.62 -11.33
CA VAL A 50 -9.59 -7.42 -10.70
C VAL A 50 -11.05 -7.67 -10.34
N PRO A 51 -11.56 -7.06 -9.25
CA PRO A 51 -12.97 -7.19 -8.87
C PRO A 51 -13.90 -6.87 -10.05
N TRP A 52 -14.95 -7.67 -10.21
CA TRP A 52 -15.92 -7.43 -11.27
C TRP A 52 -16.83 -6.25 -10.92
N GLU A 53 -16.84 -5.24 -11.78
CA GLU A 53 -17.81 -4.14 -11.77
C GLU A 53 -18.20 -3.78 -13.22
N PRO A 54 -19.40 -3.21 -13.46
CA PRO A 54 -19.74 -2.64 -14.75
C PRO A 54 -18.85 -1.43 -15.06
N LEU A 55 -18.30 -1.36 -16.28
CA LEU A 55 -17.43 -0.28 -16.71
C LEU A 55 -17.94 0.45 -17.96
N ASP A 56 -17.76 1.76 -17.98
CA ASP A 56 -17.84 2.55 -19.21
C ASP A 56 -16.46 2.60 -19.93
N PRO A 57 -16.40 2.89 -21.25
CA PRO A 57 -15.15 2.98 -21.99
C PRO A 57 -14.18 4.03 -21.43
N GLY A 58 -12.88 3.75 -21.50
CA GLY A 58 -11.86 4.51 -20.76
C GLY A 58 -12.04 4.15 -19.30
N PRO A 59 -11.69 2.90 -18.93
CA PRO A 59 -12.44 2.09 -17.99
C PRO A 59 -12.79 2.91 -16.75
N THR A 60 -14.09 3.21 -16.65
CA THR A 60 -14.65 4.06 -15.61
C THR A 60 -15.58 3.24 -14.75
N GLY A 61 -15.19 3.06 -13.49
CA GLY A 61 -15.92 2.28 -12.49
C GLY A 61 -16.31 3.11 -11.27
N LYS A 62 -16.63 2.44 -10.16
CA LYS A 62 -17.08 3.07 -8.91
C LYS A 62 -16.00 3.95 -8.27
N LYS A 63 -14.74 3.50 -8.29
CA LYS A 63 -13.63 4.11 -7.54
C LYS A 63 -12.59 4.80 -8.41
N ILE A 64 -12.38 4.33 -9.63
CA ILE A 64 -11.36 4.86 -10.55
C ILE A 64 -11.92 5.09 -11.95
N ALA A 65 -11.36 6.05 -12.66
CA ALA A 65 -11.66 6.34 -14.06
C ALA A 65 -10.37 6.61 -14.84
N VAL A 66 -10.21 5.97 -16.00
CA VAL A 66 -9.06 6.23 -16.86
C VAL A 66 -9.41 7.28 -17.90
N ILE A 67 -8.73 8.43 -17.82
CA ILE A 67 -8.93 9.56 -18.73
C ILE A 67 -7.63 9.78 -19.49
N ASP A 68 -7.61 9.34 -20.75
CA ASP A 68 -6.39 9.35 -21.54
C ASP A 68 -6.23 10.63 -22.37
N TYR A 69 -5.96 11.73 -21.67
CA TYR A 69 -5.62 13.03 -22.26
C TYR A 69 -4.11 13.25 -22.26
N ASP A 70 -3.54 13.45 -23.45
CA ASP A 70 -2.15 13.83 -23.63
C ASP A 70 -2.00 15.35 -23.64
N ALA A 71 -1.43 15.92 -22.58
CA ALA A 71 -1.23 17.37 -22.51
C ALA A 71 -0.15 17.86 -23.50
N GLY A 72 0.85 17.03 -23.79
CA GLY A 72 1.92 17.34 -24.74
C GLY A 72 1.43 17.30 -26.19
N GLY A 73 0.64 16.28 -26.52
CA GLY A 73 -0.02 16.10 -27.81
C GLY A 73 -1.31 16.91 -28.00
N LYS A 74 -1.88 17.44 -26.90
CA LYS A 74 -3.18 18.14 -26.84
C LYS A 74 -4.31 17.33 -27.47
N CYS A 75 -4.37 16.03 -27.19
CA CYS A 75 -5.36 15.13 -27.76
C CYS A 75 -5.87 14.11 -26.73
N TYR A 76 -7.03 13.53 -27.01
CA TYR A 76 -7.53 12.36 -26.31
C TYR A 76 -7.23 11.11 -27.13
N TYR A 77 -6.69 10.09 -26.49
CA TYR A 77 -6.56 8.78 -27.13
C TYR A 77 -7.91 8.03 -27.09
N PRO A 78 -8.19 7.15 -28.08
CA PRO A 78 -9.42 6.37 -28.09
C PRO A 78 -9.56 5.54 -26.79
N PRO A 79 -10.73 5.60 -26.12
CA PRO A 79 -10.96 4.83 -24.91
C PRO A 79 -11.06 3.33 -25.20
N ILE A 80 -10.48 2.50 -24.33
CA ILE A 80 -10.71 1.04 -24.37
C ILE A 80 -12.05 0.69 -23.71
N ASP A 81 -12.83 -0.18 -24.35
CA ASP A 81 -14.08 -0.73 -23.79
C ASP A 81 -13.85 -2.15 -23.24
N LEU A 82 -13.67 -2.27 -21.93
CA LEU A 82 -13.46 -3.57 -21.28
C LEU A 82 -14.73 -4.44 -21.19
N GLU A 83 -15.90 -3.94 -21.59
CA GLU A 83 -17.14 -4.71 -21.71
C GLU A 83 -17.31 -5.36 -23.09
N ASP A 84 -16.43 -5.06 -24.06
CA ASP A 84 -16.43 -5.71 -25.36
C ASP A 84 -16.23 -7.22 -25.20
N ARG A 85 -17.14 -8.00 -25.80
CA ARG A 85 -17.15 -9.47 -25.74
C ARG A 85 -15.84 -10.09 -26.22
N LEU A 86 -15.20 -9.50 -27.23
CA LEU A 86 -13.94 -9.98 -27.78
C LEU A 86 -12.77 -9.71 -26.82
N LEU A 87 -12.80 -8.60 -26.10
CA LEU A 87 -11.80 -8.30 -25.07
C LEU A 87 -12.01 -9.17 -23.84
N LEU A 88 -13.26 -9.34 -23.38
CA LEU A 88 -13.58 -10.24 -22.27
C LEU A 88 -13.13 -11.69 -22.53
N ALA A 89 -13.29 -12.18 -23.76
CA ALA A 89 -12.86 -13.52 -24.15
C ALA A 89 -11.33 -13.70 -24.15
N ASN A 90 -10.56 -12.63 -24.32
CA ASN A 90 -9.09 -12.65 -24.43
C ASN A 90 -8.38 -12.06 -23.20
N HIS A 91 -9.11 -11.81 -22.11
CA HIS A 91 -8.58 -11.14 -20.93
C HIS A 91 -8.02 -9.74 -21.25
N GLY A 92 -8.70 -9.01 -22.12
CA GLY A 92 -8.28 -7.69 -22.60
C GLY A 92 -7.35 -7.74 -23.82
N LEU A 93 -6.67 -6.63 -24.08
CA LEU A 93 -5.65 -6.49 -25.12
C LEU A 93 -4.34 -7.16 -24.69
N ASP A 94 -3.60 -7.68 -25.67
CA ASP A 94 -2.23 -8.14 -25.47
C ASP A 94 -1.31 -6.96 -25.11
N PRO A 95 -0.29 -7.17 -24.24
CA PRO A 95 0.65 -6.12 -23.89
C PRO A 95 1.37 -5.49 -25.08
N SER A 96 1.31 -4.15 -25.14
CA SER A 96 1.85 -3.33 -26.22
C SER A 96 2.39 -2.00 -25.69
N GLU A 97 3.60 -1.62 -26.12
CA GLU A 97 4.17 -0.29 -25.86
C GLU A 97 3.65 0.79 -26.81
N GLY A 98 3.00 0.39 -27.91
CA GLY A 98 2.59 1.28 -28.99
C GLY A 98 1.08 1.50 -29.10
N ASP A 99 0.27 0.79 -28.31
CA ASP A 99 -1.19 0.93 -28.30
C ASP A 99 -1.65 1.64 -27.01
N PRO A 100 -2.04 2.92 -27.07
CA PRO A 100 -2.53 3.68 -25.90
C PRO A 100 -3.70 3.00 -25.18
N ARG A 101 -4.53 2.22 -25.89
CA ARG A 101 -5.63 1.47 -25.27
C ARG A 101 -5.14 0.42 -24.30
N PHE A 102 -4.01 -0.22 -24.59
CA PHE A 102 -3.38 -1.13 -23.64
C PHE A 102 -2.82 -0.38 -22.43
N HIS A 103 -2.30 0.85 -22.60
CA HIS A 103 -1.82 1.66 -21.47
C HIS A 103 -2.96 1.96 -20.50
N GLN A 104 -4.16 2.25 -21.02
CA GLN A 104 -5.37 2.41 -20.20
C GLN A 104 -5.75 1.12 -19.45
N GLN A 105 -5.70 -0.03 -20.12
CA GLN A 105 -5.93 -1.34 -19.48
C GLN A 105 -4.91 -1.62 -18.38
N MET A 106 -3.62 -1.39 -18.63
CA MET A 106 -2.53 -1.60 -17.69
C MET A 106 -2.74 -0.80 -16.41
N VAL A 107 -2.99 0.50 -16.55
CA VAL A 107 -3.21 1.42 -15.43
C VAL A 107 -4.45 1.03 -14.64
N TYR A 108 -5.57 0.74 -15.31
CA TYR A 108 -6.79 0.29 -14.62
C TYR A 108 -6.58 -1.03 -13.88
N ALA A 109 -5.97 -2.03 -14.52
CA ALA A 109 -5.79 -3.36 -13.96
C ALA A 109 -4.93 -3.33 -12.69
N ILE A 110 -3.78 -2.63 -12.74
CA ILE A 110 -2.89 -2.54 -11.58
C ILE A 110 -3.49 -1.66 -10.49
N ALA A 111 -4.12 -0.53 -10.83
CA ALA A 111 -4.77 0.31 -9.82
C ALA A 111 -5.91 -0.42 -9.09
N SER A 112 -6.80 -1.08 -9.82
CA SER A 112 -7.89 -1.88 -9.23
C SER A 112 -7.38 -3.02 -8.35
N ARG A 113 -6.30 -3.69 -8.77
CA ARG A 113 -5.65 -4.74 -7.96
C ARG A 113 -5.05 -4.17 -6.68
N THR A 114 -4.31 -3.06 -6.76
CA THR A 114 -3.72 -2.40 -5.58
C THR A 114 -4.80 -1.97 -4.59
N ILE A 115 -5.88 -1.37 -5.07
CA ILE A 115 -7.04 -1.01 -4.25
C ILE A 115 -7.60 -2.25 -3.56
N HIS A 116 -7.84 -3.33 -4.30
CA HIS A 116 -8.37 -4.57 -3.74
C HIS A 116 -7.45 -5.16 -2.65
N MET A 117 -6.12 -5.11 -2.85
CA MET A 117 -5.16 -5.54 -1.82
C MET A 117 -5.34 -4.78 -0.51
N PHE A 118 -5.52 -3.45 -0.56
CA PHE A 118 -5.78 -2.64 0.63
C PHE A 118 -7.14 -2.97 1.27
N GLU A 119 -8.19 -3.18 0.48
CA GLU A 119 -9.53 -3.47 1.01
C GLU A 119 -9.60 -4.80 1.74
N VAL A 120 -8.96 -5.82 1.18
CA VAL A 120 -8.80 -7.12 1.83
C VAL A 120 -7.96 -7.00 3.11
N ALA A 121 -6.89 -6.21 3.07
CA ALA A 121 -6.03 -6.03 4.24
C ALA A 121 -6.74 -5.28 5.36
N LEU A 122 -7.36 -4.15 5.07
CA LEU A 122 -8.01 -3.28 6.04
C LEU A 122 -9.32 -3.89 6.55
N GLY A 123 -10.04 -4.66 5.72
CA GLY A 123 -11.35 -5.22 6.03
C GLY A 123 -12.49 -4.23 5.79
N ARG A 124 -12.33 -3.30 4.86
CA ARG A 124 -13.32 -2.27 4.51
C ARG A 124 -13.09 -1.72 3.10
N ASP A 125 -14.15 -1.18 2.50
CA ASP A 125 -14.05 -0.35 1.28
C ASP A 125 -13.19 0.89 1.59
N ILE A 126 -12.21 1.19 0.73
CA ILE A 126 -11.46 2.44 0.83
C ILE A 126 -12.26 3.61 0.25
N HIS A 127 -11.91 4.82 0.67
CA HIS A 127 -12.33 6.06 0.05
C HIS A 127 -11.11 6.93 -0.21
N TRP A 128 -11.25 7.87 -1.13
CA TRP A 128 -10.22 8.86 -1.43
C TRP A 128 -10.30 10.05 -0.48
N ARG A 129 -9.36 11.00 -0.68
CA ARG A 129 -9.28 12.25 0.08
C ARG A 129 -10.64 12.95 0.13
N ARG A 130 -11.00 13.38 1.34
CA ARG A 130 -12.15 14.23 1.61
C ARG A 130 -11.64 15.56 2.13
N ALA A 131 -12.25 16.64 1.66
CA ALA A 131 -11.85 17.96 2.10
C ALA A 131 -12.23 18.16 3.57
N ASP A 132 -11.36 18.88 4.29
CA ASP A 132 -11.57 19.21 5.69
C ASP A 132 -12.88 19.97 5.89
N ARG A 133 -13.70 19.55 6.84
CA ARG A 133 -14.98 20.23 7.13
C ARG A 133 -14.83 21.08 8.40
N PHE A 134 -14.67 22.38 8.23
CA PHE A 134 -14.61 23.37 9.31
C PHE A 134 -15.55 24.54 8.99
N GLY A 135 -16.13 25.16 10.03
CA GLY A 135 -16.83 26.43 9.87
C GLY A 135 -18.21 26.33 9.22
N ASP A 136 -18.61 27.41 8.53
CA ASP A 136 -19.98 27.65 8.09
C ASP A 136 -20.44 26.71 6.97
N SER A 137 -21.74 26.46 6.87
CA SER A 137 -22.31 25.52 5.89
C SER A 137 -22.01 25.87 4.41
N LYS A 138 -21.81 27.16 4.10
CA LYS A 138 -21.45 27.62 2.76
C LYS A 138 -20.00 27.31 2.39
N GLU A 139 -19.05 27.49 3.31
CA GLU A 139 -17.65 27.11 3.10
C GLU A 139 -17.51 25.59 2.92
N ASN A 140 -18.27 24.82 3.70
CA ASN A 140 -18.30 23.37 3.57
C ASN A 140 -18.83 22.88 2.20
N ASN A 141 -19.68 23.64 1.51
CA ASN A 141 -20.13 23.26 0.17
C ASN A 141 -19.06 23.46 -0.91
N MET A 142 -18.17 24.45 -0.77
CA MET A 142 -17.01 24.60 -1.66
C MET A 142 -16.03 23.45 -1.44
N ARG A 143 -15.74 23.12 -0.18
CA ARG A 143 -14.85 22.01 0.16
C ARG A 143 -15.36 20.65 -0.31
N LYS A 144 -16.69 20.44 -0.36
CA LYS A 144 -17.26 19.23 -1.02
C LYS A 144 -16.88 19.10 -2.50
N GLN A 145 -16.47 20.18 -3.19
CA GLN A 145 -16.01 20.09 -4.58
C GLN A 145 -14.59 19.52 -4.67
N ASP A 146 -13.79 19.64 -3.60
CA ASP A 146 -12.45 19.08 -3.48
C ASP A 146 -12.46 17.61 -2.99
N ASP A 147 -13.66 17.07 -2.69
CA ASP A 147 -13.82 15.65 -2.35
C ASP A 147 -13.53 14.78 -3.58
N ILE A 148 -12.58 13.85 -3.43
CA ILE A 148 -12.32 12.86 -4.47
C ILE A 148 -13.33 11.71 -4.29
N HIS A 149 -14.23 11.57 -5.24
CA HIS A 149 -15.18 10.44 -5.30
C HIS A 149 -14.70 9.33 -6.22
N VAL A 150 -14.10 9.71 -7.34
CA VAL A 150 -13.53 8.82 -8.33
C VAL A 150 -12.13 9.34 -8.63
N LEU A 151 -11.11 8.51 -8.41
CA LEU A 151 -9.73 8.87 -8.68
C LEU A 151 -9.48 8.75 -10.19
N LYS A 152 -9.00 9.84 -10.80
CA LYS A 152 -8.73 9.89 -12.24
C LYS A 152 -7.30 9.41 -12.51
N LEU A 153 -7.13 8.55 -13.50
CA LEU A 153 -5.84 8.04 -13.91
C LEU A 153 -5.54 8.56 -15.32
N TYR A 154 -4.39 9.23 -15.48
CA TYR A 154 -4.01 9.88 -16.73
C TYR A 154 -2.73 9.23 -17.29
N PRO A 155 -2.83 8.21 -18.17
CA PRO A 155 -1.68 7.45 -18.66
C PRO A 155 -0.62 8.27 -19.41
N HIS A 156 -1.03 9.38 -20.06
CA HIS A 156 -0.16 10.24 -20.87
C HIS A 156 -0.19 11.71 -20.42
N ALA A 157 -0.30 11.93 -19.11
CA ALA A 157 -0.54 13.26 -18.54
C ALA A 157 0.49 14.33 -18.92
N MET A 158 1.77 13.96 -19.04
CA MET A 158 2.85 14.93 -19.25
C MET A 158 4.08 14.32 -19.95
N GLN A 159 4.82 15.14 -20.68
CA GLN A 159 6.08 14.71 -21.30
C GLN A 159 7.27 14.91 -20.34
N GLN A 160 7.28 14.13 -19.25
CA GLN A 160 8.33 14.17 -18.24
C GLN A 160 8.65 12.75 -17.75
N ALA A 161 9.88 12.52 -17.30
CA ALA A 161 10.28 11.27 -16.66
C ALA A 161 9.81 11.19 -15.20
N ASN A 162 8.51 11.39 -14.97
CA ASN A 162 7.93 11.44 -13.63
C ASN A 162 6.52 10.82 -13.64
N ALA A 163 6.06 10.37 -12.49
CA ALA A 163 4.66 10.06 -12.21
C ALA A 163 4.37 10.53 -10.79
N TYR A 164 3.18 11.05 -10.54
CA TYR A 164 2.79 11.46 -9.18
C TYR A 164 1.28 11.47 -8.98
N TYR A 165 0.86 11.18 -7.75
CA TYR A 165 -0.47 11.50 -7.25
C TYR A 165 -0.63 13.01 -6.99
N SER A 166 -1.73 13.60 -7.45
CA SER A 166 -2.10 14.99 -7.16
C SER A 166 -3.53 15.06 -6.62
N PRO A 167 -3.70 15.49 -5.35
CA PRO A 167 -5.00 15.84 -4.80
C PRO A 167 -5.71 16.90 -5.65
N GLN A 168 -5.00 17.94 -6.11
CA GLN A 168 -5.60 19.05 -6.86
C GLN A 168 -6.12 18.62 -8.24
N ALA A 169 -5.47 17.65 -8.89
CA ALA A 169 -5.94 17.06 -10.15
C ALA A 169 -7.05 16.01 -9.96
N HIS A 170 -7.39 15.67 -8.71
CA HIS A 170 -8.21 14.52 -8.32
C HIS A 170 -7.71 13.21 -8.97
N GLY A 171 -6.39 13.02 -9.10
CA GLY A 171 -5.87 11.93 -9.92
C GLY A 171 -4.37 11.69 -9.88
N ILE A 172 -3.96 10.65 -10.61
CA ILE A 172 -2.56 10.24 -10.80
C ILE A 172 -2.14 10.58 -12.22
N LEU A 173 -1.02 11.29 -12.34
CA LEU A 173 -0.48 11.79 -13.59
C LEU A 173 0.75 10.96 -13.96
N PHE A 174 0.65 10.18 -15.04
CA PHE A 174 1.76 9.41 -15.57
C PHE A 174 2.45 10.18 -16.68
N GLY A 175 3.77 10.32 -16.57
CA GLY A 175 4.58 10.94 -17.59
C GLY A 175 5.15 9.96 -18.61
N TYR A 176 5.63 10.50 -19.72
CA TYR A 176 6.41 9.78 -20.72
C TYR A 176 7.60 10.61 -21.20
N PHE A 177 8.67 9.93 -21.60
CA PHE A 177 9.92 10.59 -21.98
C PHE A 177 10.70 9.76 -22.99
N LYS A 178 11.74 10.36 -23.59
CA LYS A 178 12.67 9.64 -24.48
C LYS A 178 13.83 9.10 -23.67
N ALA A 179 14.13 7.81 -23.82
CA ALA A 179 15.29 7.18 -23.22
C ALA A 179 16.59 7.87 -23.66
N ASP A 180 17.55 7.92 -22.74
CA ASP A 180 18.83 8.57 -22.97
C ASP A 180 19.59 8.00 -24.18
N LYS A 181 20.39 8.86 -24.82
CA LYS A 181 21.19 8.48 -26.00
C LYS A 181 22.38 7.57 -25.66
N THR A 182 22.73 7.45 -24.37
CA THR A 182 23.78 6.55 -23.90
C THR A 182 23.15 5.21 -23.48
N PRO A 183 23.58 4.07 -24.05
CA PRO A 183 22.96 2.78 -23.76
C PRO A 183 23.40 2.31 -22.36
N GLN A 184 22.64 2.68 -21.33
CA GLN A 184 22.80 2.15 -19.97
C GLN A 184 21.84 0.99 -19.67
N GLY A 185 20.96 0.63 -20.61
CA GLY A 185 19.96 -0.43 -20.45
C GLY A 185 19.58 -1.10 -21.79
N ARG A 186 18.47 -1.85 -21.78
CA ARG A 186 17.95 -2.58 -22.96
C ARG A 186 17.13 -1.72 -23.93
N ASN A 187 16.86 -0.47 -23.59
CA ASN A 187 16.10 0.48 -24.40
C ASN A 187 16.87 0.94 -25.65
N LEU A 188 16.17 1.17 -26.75
CA LEU A 188 16.75 1.82 -27.93
C LEU A 188 17.02 3.31 -27.61
N PRO A 189 18.13 3.89 -28.08
CA PRO A 189 18.38 5.32 -27.92
C PRO A 189 17.22 6.16 -28.47
N GLY A 190 16.61 6.99 -27.62
CA GLY A 190 15.46 7.82 -27.98
C GLY A 190 14.11 7.10 -28.06
N GLN A 191 14.01 5.83 -27.64
CA GLN A 191 12.74 5.12 -27.44
C GLN A 191 11.85 5.89 -26.47
N LEU A 192 10.55 5.95 -26.76
CA LEU A 192 9.58 6.49 -25.82
C LEU A 192 9.35 5.49 -24.69
N VAL A 193 9.50 5.95 -23.46
CA VAL A 193 9.28 5.21 -22.22
C VAL A 193 8.07 5.82 -21.52
N PHE A 194 7.15 4.96 -21.12
CA PHE A 194 5.89 5.35 -20.48
C PHE A 194 5.86 4.85 -19.04
N THR A 195 5.71 5.75 -18.08
CA THR A 195 5.62 5.38 -16.66
C THR A 195 4.37 4.56 -16.33
N CYS A 196 3.30 4.77 -17.10
CA CYS A 196 2.04 4.02 -17.02
C CYS A 196 2.13 2.55 -17.47
N LEU A 197 3.30 2.10 -17.93
CA LEU A 197 3.56 0.69 -18.24
C LEU A 197 4.33 -0.05 -17.14
N SER A 198 4.74 0.65 -16.08
CA SER A 198 5.40 0.05 -14.92
C SER A 198 4.39 -0.28 -13.84
N GLN A 199 4.23 -1.57 -13.53
CA GLN A 199 3.38 -2.02 -12.41
C GLN A 199 3.80 -1.36 -11.10
N ASP A 200 5.10 -1.23 -10.86
CA ASP A 200 5.66 -0.68 -9.62
C ASP A 200 5.26 0.78 -9.45
N ILE A 201 5.42 1.59 -10.51
CA ILE A 201 5.07 3.01 -10.48
C ILE A 201 3.56 3.18 -10.27
N ILE A 202 2.72 2.41 -10.98
CA ILE A 202 1.26 2.49 -10.80
C ILE A 202 0.88 2.13 -9.35
N ALA A 203 1.41 1.03 -8.81
CA ALA A 203 1.11 0.62 -7.45
C ALA A 203 1.61 1.61 -6.40
N HIS A 204 2.79 2.21 -6.63
CA HIS A 204 3.38 3.24 -5.79
C HIS A 204 2.48 4.48 -5.73
N GLU A 205 2.11 5.06 -6.88
CA GLU A 205 1.28 6.26 -6.92
C GLU A 205 -0.14 6.04 -6.38
N VAL A 206 -0.74 4.87 -6.65
CA VAL A 206 -2.04 4.52 -6.09
C VAL A 206 -1.95 4.43 -4.57
N THR A 207 -0.83 3.98 -4.02
CA THR A 207 -0.63 3.90 -2.57
C THR A 207 -0.64 5.28 -1.91
N HIS A 208 -0.05 6.32 -2.53
CA HIS A 208 -0.17 7.69 -2.01
C HIS A 208 -1.63 8.13 -1.91
N ALA A 209 -2.42 7.91 -2.97
CA ALA A 209 -3.84 8.25 -2.98
C ALA A 209 -4.64 7.48 -1.92
N VAL A 210 -4.28 6.21 -1.67
CA VAL A 210 -4.89 5.38 -0.64
C VAL A 210 -4.55 5.91 0.76
N ILE A 211 -3.28 6.19 1.06
CA ILE A 211 -2.86 6.68 2.39
C ILE A 211 -3.48 8.05 2.69
N ASP A 212 -3.48 8.97 1.71
CA ASP A 212 -4.15 10.27 1.78
C ASP A 212 -5.66 10.13 2.02
N GLY A 213 -6.28 9.10 1.44
CA GLY A 213 -7.69 8.78 1.68
C GLY A 213 -7.97 8.21 3.08
N ILE A 214 -7.11 7.33 3.61
CA ILE A 214 -7.35 6.63 4.87
C ILE A 214 -7.21 7.56 6.09
N ARG A 215 -6.23 8.47 6.07
CA ARG A 215 -5.89 9.35 7.19
C ARG A 215 -5.82 10.81 6.75
N THR A 216 -6.71 11.64 7.29
CA THR A 216 -6.91 13.02 6.82
C THR A 216 -5.66 13.90 6.83
N TYR A 217 -4.77 13.74 7.82
CA TYR A 217 -3.61 14.62 8.02
C TYR A 217 -2.27 13.91 7.81
N PHE A 218 -2.26 12.73 7.19
CA PHE A 218 -1.01 12.00 6.94
C PHE A 218 -0.18 12.61 5.81
N THR A 219 -0.72 13.54 5.03
CA THR A 219 0.02 14.29 4.00
C THR A 219 0.57 15.62 4.49
N GLU A 220 0.37 15.98 5.77
CA GLU A 220 1.00 17.17 6.35
C GLU A 220 2.44 16.83 6.77
N PRO A 221 3.49 17.43 6.18
CA PRO A 221 4.87 17.08 6.48
C PRO A 221 5.30 17.71 7.81
N THR A 222 4.79 17.16 8.91
CA THR A 222 5.09 17.68 10.26
C THR A 222 6.49 17.29 10.73
N ASN A 223 7.03 16.19 10.23
CA ASN A 223 8.38 15.73 10.53
C ASN A 223 8.96 14.93 9.35
N PRO A 224 10.28 14.65 9.33
CA PRO A 224 10.92 13.88 8.25
C PRO A 224 10.33 12.50 7.96
N ASP A 225 9.80 11.82 8.99
CA ASP A 225 9.24 10.47 8.85
C ASP A 225 7.92 10.48 8.07
N VAL A 226 7.17 11.59 8.03
CA VAL A 226 5.83 11.60 7.41
C VAL A 226 5.95 11.37 5.89
N LEU A 227 6.73 12.19 5.20
CA LEU A 227 6.95 12.02 3.75
C LEU A 227 7.68 10.71 3.48
N ALA A 228 8.68 10.37 4.29
CA ALA A 228 9.42 9.12 4.16
C ALA A 228 8.55 7.88 4.35
N PHE A 229 7.52 7.97 5.20
CA PHE A 229 6.55 6.91 5.41
C PHE A 229 5.71 6.69 4.15
N HIS A 230 5.24 7.77 3.50
CA HIS A 230 4.54 7.66 2.20
C HIS A 230 5.41 6.95 1.16
N GLU A 231 6.64 7.43 0.98
CA GLU A 231 7.61 6.87 0.04
C GLU A 231 7.93 5.40 0.33
N GLY A 232 8.21 5.07 1.59
CA GLY A 232 8.57 3.71 1.99
C GLY A 232 7.37 2.76 1.95
N PHE A 233 6.17 3.22 2.31
CA PHE A 233 4.99 2.37 2.29
C PHE A 233 4.52 2.08 0.85
N ALA A 234 4.61 3.07 -0.04
CA ALA A 234 4.33 2.89 -1.46
C ALA A 234 5.27 1.86 -2.12
N ASP A 235 6.56 1.88 -1.77
CA ASP A 235 7.51 0.83 -2.14
C ASP A 235 7.17 -0.55 -1.58
N LEU A 236 6.79 -0.64 -0.29
CA LEU A 236 6.38 -1.91 0.32
C LEU A 236 5.20 -2.50 -0.45
N CYS A 237 4.21 -1.68 -0.80
CA CYS A 237 3.07 -2.11 -1.60
C CYS A 237 3.50 -2.64 -2.97
N ALA A 238 4.35 -1.89 -3.69
CA ALA A 238 4.85 -2.29 -5.00
C ALA A 238 5.65 -3.61 -4.94
N LEU A 239 6.61 -3.73 -4.02
CA LEU A 239 7.44 -4.92 -3.84
C LEU A 239 6.63 -6.14 -3.42
N PHE A 240 5.73 -6.02 -2.44
CA PHE A 240 4.89 -7.16 -2.02
C PHE A 240 3.95 -7.63 -3.14
N SER A 241 3.58 -6.75 -4.09
CA SER A 241 2.77 -7.13 -5.25
C SER A 241 3.48 -8.10 -6.21
N HIS A 242 4.82 -8.13 -6.22
CA HIS A 242 5.62 -9.07 -7.03
C HIS A 242 5.43 -10.51 -6.58
N PHE A 243 5.28 -10.74 -5.27
CA PHE A 243 5.11 -12.08 -4.69
C PHE A 243 3.76 -12.73 -5.00
N SER A 244 2.83 -12.02 -5.63
CA SER A 244 1.62 -12.62 -6.18
C SER A 244 1.82 -13.20 -7.59
N GLN A 245 2.94 -12.90 -8.27
CA GLN A 245 3.26 -13.41 -9.61
C GLN A 245 3.92 -14.79 -9.49
N TYR A 246 3.10 -15.82 -9.26
CA TYR A 246 3.56 -17.16 -8.86
C TYR A 246 4.57 -17.78 -9.83
N ASP A 247 4.37 -17.63 -11.15
CA ASP A 247 5.29 -18.19 -12.16
C ASP A 247 6.68 -17.54 -12.10
N SER A 248 6.73 -16.21 -11.99
CA SER A 248 7.98 -15.44 -11.84
C SER A 248 8.69 -15.78 -10.52
N LEU A 249 7.91 -15.97 -9.46
CA LEU A 249 8.41 -16.33 -8.14
C LEU A 249 9.04 -17.74 -8.13
N ILE A 250 8.41 -18.74 -8.75
CA ILE A 250 8.96 -20.10 -8.86
C ILE A 250 10.28 -20.08 -9.62
N GLU A 251 10.35 -19.39 -10.76
CA GLU A 251 11.57 -19.28 -11.55
C GLU A 251 12.70 -18.63 -10.74
N THR A 252 12.39 -17.53 -10.04
CA THR A 252 13.36 -16.81 -9.22
C THR A 252 13.86 -17.66 -8.06
N ILE A 253 12.98 -18.34 -7.33
CA ILE A 253 13.32 -19.24 -6.23
C ILE A 253 14.19 -20.40 -6.71
N GLY A 254 13.86 -21.01 -7.86
CA GLY A 254 14.67 -22.06 -8.46
C GLY A 254 16.11 -21.62 -8.69
N ARG A 255 16.30 -20.39 -9.20
CA ARG A 255 17.62 -19.81 -9.53
C ARG A 255 18.43 -19.32 -8.34
N THR A 256 17.78 -18.94 -7.25
CA THR A 256 18.45 -18.44 -6.03
C THR A 256 18.68 -19.54 -4.98
N GLY A 257 18.35 -20.80 -5.30
CA GLY A 257 18.41 -21.87 -4.30
C GLY A 257 17.44 -21.67 -3.13
N GLY A 258 16.39 -20.86 -3.33
CA GLY A 258 15.42 -20.50 -2.30
C GLY A 258 15.80 -19.31 -1.41
N LEU A 259 16.94 -18.67 -1.69
CA LEU A 259 17.44 -17.51 -0.95
C LEU A 259 16.95 -16.21 -1.62
N LEU A 260 15.76 -15.75 -1.20
CA LEU A 260 15.08 -14.60 -1.80
C LEU A 260 15.86 -13.27 -1.70
N TYR A 261 16.81 -13.16 -0.77
CA TYR A 261 17.61 -11.96 -0.54
C TYR A 261 18.81 -11.81 -1.50
N GLN A 262 19.09 -12.80 -2.34
CA GLN A 262 20.16 -12.68 -3.33
C GLN A 262 19.78 -11.66 -4.39
N THR A 263 20.64 -10.65 -4.61
CA THR A 263 20.44 -9.57 -5.59
C THR A 263 20.75 -10.00 -7.02
N ASP A 264 21.62 -11.00 -7.18
CA ASP A 264 22.06 -11.54 -8.46
C ASP A 264 21.43 -12.92 -8.69
N LEU A 265 20.91 -13.15 -9.91
CA LEU A 265 20.45 -14.47 -10.33
C LEU A 265 21.56 -15.19 -11.07
N ASN A 266 21.75 -16.46 -10.74
CA ASN A 266 22.71 -17.30 -11.44
C ASN A 266 22.31 -17.50 -12.92
N PRO A 267 23.28 -17.50 -13.85
CA PRO A 267 23.02 -17.83 -15.24
C PRO A 267 22.53 -19.28 -15.35
N ILE A 268 21.54 -19.52 -16.22
CA ILE A 268 21.01 -20.85 -16.49
C ILE A 268 22.16 -21.72 -17.01
N SER A 269 22.67 -22.64 -16.19
CA SER A 269 23.63 -23.62 -16.66
C SER A 269 22.95 -24.50 -17.72
N SER A 270 23.53 -24.56 -18.91
CA SER A 270 22.98 -25.28 -20.05
C SER A 270 22.86 -26.77 -19.73
N GLN A 271 21.63 -27.29 -19.68
CA GLN A 271 21.31 -28.72 -19.70
C GLN A 271 21.64 -29.39 -21.05
N THR A 272 22.85 -29.21 -21.57
CA THR A 272 23.33 -29.94 -22.75
C THR A 272 24.65 -30.61 -22.42
N GLY A 273 24.55 -31.90 -22.09
CA GLY A 273 25.57 -32.93 -22.25
C GLY A 273 26.93 -32.66 -21.60
N LYS A 274 27.24 -33.41 -20.53
CA LYS A 274 28.64 -33.79 -20.25
C LYS A 274 29.14 -34.68 -21.40
N GLY A 275 29.48 -34.08 -22.53
CA GLY A 275 30.25 -34.74 -23.58
C GLY A 275 31.70 -34.83 -23.13
N GLN A 276 32.13 -36.00 -22.67
CA GLN A 276 33.54 -36.28 -22.42
C GLN A 276 34.30 -36.25 -23.75
N ASN A 277 35.22 -35.30 -23.92
CA ASN A 277 36.31 -35.45 -24.89
C ASN A 277 37.52 -36.12 -24.21
N GLN A 278 38.24 -36.95 -24.97
CA GLN A 278 39.33 -37.83 -24.53
C GLN A 278 40.66 -37.12 -24.19
N THR A 279 40.62 -35.85 -23.80
CA THR A 279 41.78 -35.12 -23.32
C THR A 279 41.31 -34.31 -22.12
N GLY A 280 41.78 -34.70 -20.93
CA GLY A 280 41.29 -34.26 -19.62
C GLY A 280 41.54 -32.79 -19.28
N GLU A 281 41.03 -31.87 -20.09
CA GLU A 281 40.87 -30.46 -19.76
C GLU A 281 39.38 -30.11 -19.72
N GLU A 282 38.89 -29.72 -18.55
CA GLU A 282 37.56 -29.13 -18.38
C GLU A 282 37.51 -27.74 -19.03
N GLN A 283 37.26 -27.67 -20.33
CA GLN A 283 36.81 -26.42 -20.94
C GLN A 283 35.32 -26.24 -20.66
N LYS A 284 34.99 -25.49 -19.60
CA LYS A 284 33.67 -24.85 -19.51
C LYS A 284 33.53 -23.95 -20.75
N PRO A 285 32.52 -24.15 -21.62
CA PRO A 285 32.27 -23.20 -22.70
C PRO A 285 31.98 -21.83 -22.09
N GLN A 286 32.95 -20.90 -22.16
CA GLN A 286 32.75 -19.51 -21.79
C GLN A 286 31.94 -18.84 -22.90
N PHE A 287 30.62 -18.77 -22.74
CA PHE A 287 29.81 -17.78 -23.44
C PHE A 287 30.04 -16.42 -22.76
N THR A 288 30.88 -15.59 -23.37
CA THR A 288 31.27 -14.23 -22.94
C THR A 288 30.15 -13.18 -23.05
N GLY A 289 28.90 -13.54 -22.75
CA GLY A 289 27.76 -12.64 -22.93
C GLY A 289 26.54 -12.90 -22.05
N GLN A 290 26.62 -13.71 -20.99
CA GLN A 290 25.54 -13.82 -20.01
C GLN A 290 25.78 -12.82 -18.87
N ILE A 291 25.18 -11.64 -19.01
CA ILE A 291 25.08 -10.65 -17.93
C ILE A 291 24.27 -11.31 -16.79
N SER A 292 24.81 -11.29 -15.57
CA SER A 292 24.06 -11.61 -14.34
C SER A 292 22.76 -10.81 -14.35
N SER A 293 21.61 -11.50 -14.37
CA SER A 293 20.32 -10.82 -14.27
C SER A 293 20.05 -10.52 -12.80
N MET A 294 19.67 -9.30 -12.46
CA MET A 294 19.28 -8.95 -11.10
C MET A 294 17.98 -9.64 -10.69
N ASN A 295 17.80 -9.86 -9.38
CA ASN A 295 16.60 -10.47 -8.81
C ASN A 295 15.40 -9.49 -8.90
N PRO A 296 14.35 -9.82 -9.69
CA PRO A 296 13.23 -8.93 -9.93
C PRO A 296 12.32 -8.75 -8.71
N LEU A 297 12.40 -9.61 -7.69
CA LEU A 297 11.52 -9.58 -6.51
C LEU A 297 11.93 -8.54 -5.46
N VAL A 298 13.14 -7.99 -5.57
CA VAL A 298 13.77 -7.15 -4.54
C VAL A 298 14.25 -5.81 -5.09
N GLN A 299 13.85 -5.47 -6.32
CA GLN A 299 14.24 -4.23 -6.97
C GLN A 299 13.02 -3.53 -7.56
N LEU A 300 12.97 -2.21 -7.41
CA LEU A 300 11.88 -1.37 -7.89
C LEU A 300 12.26 -0.61 -9.16
N ALA A 301 11.40 -0.71 -10.17
CA ALA A 301 11.39 0.15 -11.35
C ALA A 301 12.79 0.42 -11.95
N ILE A 302 13.59 -0.64 -12.11
CA ILE A 302 15.00 -0.57 -12.53
C ILE A 302 15.17 0.20 -13.83
N GLN A 303 14.30 -0.11 -14.79
CA GLN A 303 14.44 0.33 -16.16
C GLN A 303 14.00 1.77 -16.35
N PHE A 304 13.03 2.23 -15.57
CA PHE A 304 12.72 3.65 -15.48
C PHE A 304 13.97 4.43 -15.04
N GLY A 305 14.62 3.99 -13.96
CA GLY A 305 15.87 4.60 -13.48
C GLY A 305 16.97 4.60 -14.55
N GLN A 306 17.21 3.46 -15.20
CA GLN A 306 18.20 3.35 -16.29
C GLN A 306 17.85 4.19 -17.52
N ALA A 307 16.58 4.25 -17.92
CA ALA A 307 16.12 5.01 -19.07
C ALA A 307 16.21 6.52 -18.83
N SER A 308 16.01 6.97 -17.58
CA SER A 308 16.14 8.36 -17.16
C SER A 308 17.59 8.76 -16.83
N GLY A 309 18.58 7.87 -17.04
CA GLY A 309 20.01 8.16 -16.87
C GLY A 309 20.62 7.81 -15.51
N SER A 310 19.86 7.14 -14.61
CA SER A 310 20.35 6.66 -13.31
C SER A 310 20.99 5.27 -13.42
N LYS A 311 22.13 5.06 -12.74
CA LYS A 311 22.92 3.81 -12.82
C LYS A 311 22.30 2.62 -12.07
N TYR A 312 21.32 2.86 -11.21
CA TYR A 312 20.63 1.85 -10.42
C TYR A 312 19.12 2.00 -10.63
N GLY A 313 18.33 0.97 -10.31
CA GLY A 313 16.89 1.16 -10.18
C GLY A 313 16.55 2.26 -9.19
N LEU A 314 15.31 2.73 -9.21
CA LEU A 314 14.87 3.85 -8.37
C LEU A 314 15.36 3.68 -6.92
N ARG A 315 15.44 2.44 -6.40
CA ARG A 315 15.97 2.13 -5.06
C ARG A 315 16.71 0.78 -5.02
N SER A 316 17.86 0.74 -4.34
CA SER A 316 18.64 -0.48 -4.02
C SER A 316 18.99 -0.53 -2.53
N ALA A 317 17.98 -0.50 -1.66
CA ALA A 317 18.17 -0.60 -0.20
C ALA A 317 18.24 -2.06 0.30
N LEU A 318 17.76 -3.01 -0.51
CA LEU A 318 17.86 -4.44 -0.22
C LEU A 318 19.26 -4.92 -0.62
N GLY A 319 20.20 -4.85 0.32
CA GLY A 319 21.58 -5.30 0.14
C GLY A 319 22.64 -4.47 0.89
N THR A 320 22.30 -3.27 1.36
CA THR A 320 23.18 -2.49 2.24
C THR A 320 23.14 -3.07 3.66
N ARG A 321 24.31 -3.23 4.27
CA ARG A 321 24.39 -3.67 5.68
C ARG A 321 23.67 -2.65 6.56
N PRO A 322 22.82 -3.10 7.51
CA PRO A 322 22.10 -2.18 8.38
C PRO A 322 23.09 -1.33 9.18
N ASN A 323 22.82 -0.03 9.25
CA ASN A 323 23.59 0.92 10.03
C ASN A 323 22.63 1.77 10.86
N THR A 324 22.84 1.81 12.18
CA THR A 324 22.03 2.57 13.12
C THR A 324 22.06 4.07 12.86
N ASP A 325 23.14 4.57 12.26
CA ASP A 325 23.32 5.99 11.99
C ASP A 325 22.58 6.44 10.73
N ASP A 326 22.14 5.53 9.86
CA ASP A 326 21.45 5.88 8.61
C ASP A 326 20.16 6.63 8.87
N TYR A 327 19.48 6.33 9.99
CA TYR A 327 18.27 7.04 10.40
C TYR A 327 18.51 8.52 10.73
N GLN A 328 19.75 8.91 11.02
CA GLN A 328 20.13 10.31 11.28
C GLN A 328 20.77 10.97 10.05
N LYS A 329 21.01 10.22 8.97
CA LYS A 329 21.59 10.72 7.72
C LYS A 329 20.50 11.19 6.77
N LYS A 330 20.83 12.19 5.94
CA LYS A 330 19.95 12.75 4.88
C LYS A 330 18.50 12.94 5.38
N LEU A 331 18.33 13.61 6.52
CA LEU A 331 17.02 13.84 7.16
C LEU A 331 16.00 14.49 6.22
N SER A 332 16.46 15.30 5.26
CA SER A 332 15.61 16.00 4.31
C SER A 332 15.22 15.18 3.07
N ASP A 333 15.72 13.95 2.90
CA ASP A 333 15.45 13.10 1.73
C ASP A 333 14.41 12.02 2.09
N PRO A 334 13.14 12.20 1.68
CA PRO A 334 12.06 11.27 1.99
C PRO A 334 12.31 9.88 1.38
N HIS A 335 12.92 9.81 0.20
CA HIS A 335 13.15 8.54 -0.50
C HIS A 335 14.23 7.73 0.21
N PHE A 336 15.37 8.35 0.55
CA PHE A 336 16.43 7.67 1.30
C PHE A 336 15.91 7.18 2.64
N ARG A 337 15.22 8.04 3.39
CA ARG A 337 14.68 7.69 4.70
C ARG A 337 13.60 6.60 4.61
N GLY A 338 12.71 6.69 3.62
CA GLY A 338 11.69 5.67 3.35
C GLY A 338 12.29 4.30 3.03
N SER A 339 13.43 4.28 2.34
CA SER A 339 14.16 3.05 2.02
C SER A 339 14.67 2.31 3.27
N ILE A 340 14.92 3.02 4.39
CA ILE A 340 15.29 2.42 5.68
C ILE A 340 14.11 1.62 6.24
N LEU A 341 12.89 2.17 6.16
CA LEU A 341 11.67 1.48 6.57
C LEU A 341 11.42 0.24 5.70
N VAL A 342 11.55 0.37 4.37
CA VAL A 342 11.43 -0.75 3.43
C VAL A 342 12.40 -1.87 3.81
N ALA A 343 13.67 -1.52 4.01
CA ALA A 343 14.70 -2.47 4.39
C ALA A 343 14.38 -3.16 5.73
N ALA A 344 13.88 -2.44 6.73
CA ALA A 344 13.51 -3.03 8.02
C ALA A 344 12.38 -4.07 7.89
N VAL A 345 11.31 -3.73 7.18
CA VAL A 345 10.17 -4.64 6.99
C VAL A 345 10.57 -5.86 6.16
N PHE A 346 11.38 -5.68 5.11
CA PHE A 346 11.84 -6.80 4.27
C PHE A 346 12.82 -7.73 4.98
N ASP A 347 13.69 -7.21 5.85
CA ASP A 347 14.59 -8.04 6.68
C ASP A 347 13.77 -8.97 7.60
N ALA A 348 12.73 -8.41 8.22
CA ALA A 348 11.80 -9.18 9.04
C ALA A 348 11.01 -10.20 8.21
N PHE A 349 10.53 -9.81 7.03
CA PHE A 349 9.87 -10.71 6.07
C PHE A 349 10.76 -11.89 5.69
N PHE A 350 12.02 -11.65 5.29
CA PHE A 350 12.94 -12.72 4.91
C PHE A 350 13.25 -13.63 6.09
N THR A 351 13.43 -13.08 7.28
CA THR A 351 13.63 -13.85 8.51
C THR A 351 12.45 -14.80 8.77
N VAL A 352 11.22 -14.28 8.71
CA VAL A 352 10.01 -15.10 8.92
C VAL A 352 9.82 -16.12 7.81
N TYR A 353 10.06 -15.75 6.55
CA TYR A 353 10.01 -16.70 5.43
C TYR A 353 11.01 -17.85 5.64
N MET A 354 12.25 -17.55 6.02
CA MET A 354 13.28 -18.56 6.27
C MET A 354 12.89 -19.48 7.43
N ASN A 355 12.32 -18.93 8.52
CA ASN A 355 11.82 -19.72 9.64
C ASN A 355 10.70 -20.69 9.21
N ARG A 356 9.74 -20.19 8.40
CA ARG A 356 8.63 -21.01 7.88
C ARG A 356 9.10 -22.08 6.89
N ALA A 357 10.07 -21.74 6.04
CA ALA A 357 10.63 -22.62 5.03
C ALA A 357 11.65 -23.63 5.58
N ASP A 358 12.17 -23.44 6.80
CA ASP A 358 13.23 -24.27 7.39
C ASP A 358 12.88 -25.76 7.41
N VAL A 359 11.62 -26.11 7.67
CA VAL A 359 11.15 -27.50 7.63
C VAL A 359 11.36 -28.13 6.25
N LEU A 360 11.07 -27.39 5.17
CA LEU A 360 11.28 -27.87 3.81
C LEU A 360 12.77 -28.05 3.50
N PHE A 361 13.61 -27.11 3.93
CA PHE A 361 15.05 -27.24 3.78
C PHE A 361 15.60 -28.44 4.55
N ARG A 362 15.12 -28.71 5.77
CA ARG A 362 15.51 -29.89 6.55
C ARG A 362 15.12 -31.19 5.86
N ILE A 363 13.90 -31.28 5.33
CA ILE A 363 13.43 -32.45 4.55
C ILE A 363 14.31 -32.66 3.31
N TYR A 364 14.59 -31.58 2.58
CA TYR A 364 15.43 -31.62 1.39
C TYR A 364 16.87 -32.09 1.70
N ARG A 365 17.48 -31.58 2.78
CA ARG A 365 18.82 -31.98 3.25
C ARG A 365 18.86 -33.43 3.72
N ALA A 366 17.81 -33.91 4.40
CA ALA A 366 17.71 -35.32 4.81
C ALA A 366 17.73 -36.29 3.63
N GLY A 367 17.33 -35.84 2.43
CA GLY A 367 17.42 -36.58 1.18
C GLY A 367 18.83 -36.68 0.57
N GLY A 368 19.89 -36.22 1.27
CA GLY A 368 21.28 -36.33 0.82
C GLY A 368 21.77 -35.16 -0.05
N SER A 369 21.00 -34.08 -0.14
CA SER A 369 21.39 -32.87 -0.88
C SER A 369 22.30 -31.96 -0.03
N SER A 370 23.36 -31.42 -0.63
CA SER A 370 24.26 -30.47 0.04
C SER A 370 23.67 -29.05 0.09
N GLU A 371 24.19 -28.20 0.99
CA GLU A 371 23.72 -26.80 1.19
C GLU A 371 23.86 -25.89 -0.04
N ARG A 372 24.50 -26.34 -1.12
CA ARG A 372 24.80 -25.57 -2.33
C ARG A 372 24.37 -26.32 -3.60
N ASN A 373 23.14 -26.82 -3.65
CA ASN A 373 22.55 -27.14 -4.95
C ASN A 373 21.99 -25.86 -5.54
N ASP A 374 22.63 -25.38 -6.61
CA ASP A 374 22.31 -24.12 -7.29
C ASP A 374 20.97 -24.16 -8.07
N ASP A 375 20.30 -25.32 -8.11
CA ASP A 375 19.01 -25.51 -8.76
C ASP A 375 18.10 -26.38 -7.87
N LEU A 376 17.05 -25.78 -7.31
CA LEU A 376 16.08 -26.50 -6.48
C LEU A 376 15.16 -27.36 -7.36
N PRO A 377 14.80 -28.59 -6.93
CA PRO A 377 13.77 -29.36 -7.63
C PRO A 377 12.47 -28.57 -7.77
N ALA A 378 11.85 -28.62 -8.96
CA ALA A 378 10.64 -27.84 -9.26
C ALA A 378 9.52 -27.98 -8.21
N PRO A 379 9.21 -29.17 -7.65
CA PRO A 379 8.21 -29.29 -6.58
C PRO A 379 8.59 -28.54 -5.30
N LEU A 380 9.87 -28.51 -4.94
CA LEU A 380 10.36 -27.75 -3.79
C LEU A 380 10.31 -26.25 -4.05
N ALA A 381 10.68 -25.80 -5.25
CA ALA A 381 10.55 -24.40 -5.66
C ALA A 381 9.08 -23.92 -5.62
N GLN A 382 8.12 -24.76 -6.03
CA GLN A 382 6.68 -24.46 -5.92
C GLN A 382 6.23 -24.32 -4.46
N LEU A 383 6.65 -25.24 -3.58
CA LEU A 383 6.32 -25.16 -2.16
C LEU A 383 6.90 -23.89 -1.52
N LEU A 384 8.18 -23.59 -1.78
CA LEU A 384 8.85 -22.39 -1.30
C LEU A 384 8.18 -21.11 -1.84
N ALA A 385 7.78 -21.09 -3.12
CA ALA A 385 7.00 -20.00 -3.69
C ALA A 385 5.66 -19.82 -2.97
N GLY A 386 5.02 -20.91 -2.56
CA GLY A 386 3.81 -20.88 -1.73
C GLY A 386 4.05 -20.19 -0.39
N TYR A 387 5.10 -20.60 0.33
CA TYR A 387 5.48 -19.98 1.60
C TYR A 387 5.85 -18.50 1.46
N ALA A 388 6.62 -18.15 0.42
CA ALA A 388 7.01 -16.77 0.15
C ALA A 388 5.79 -15.89 -0.16
N SER A 389 4.90 -16.36 -1.05
CA SER A 389 3.68 -15.64 -1.45
C SER A 389 2.74 -15.44 -0.26
N GLN A 390 2.46 -16.48 0.52
CA GLN A 390 1.62 -16.39 1.72
C GLN A 390 2.21 -15.44 2.76
N THR A 391 3.53 -15.53 3.00
CA THR A 391 4.21 -14.64 3.96
C THR A 391 4.18 -13.19 3.48
N ALA A 392 4.36 -12.93 2.18
CA ALA A 392 4.28 -11.58 1.61
C ALA A 392 2.87 -10.99 1.76
N VAL A 393 1.83 -11.78 1.50
CA VAL A 393 0.43 -11.37 1.73
C VAL A 393 0.21 -11.04 3.20
N SER A 394 0.65 -11.90 4.13
CA SER A 394 0.52 -11.64 5.57
C SER A 394 1.26 -10.37 6.01
N PHE A 395 2.48 -10.14 5.52
CA PHE A 395 3.26 -8.94 5.86
C PHE A 395 2.65 -7.65 5.30
N PHE A 396 2.16 -7.66 4.05
CA PHE A 396 1.43 -6.52 3.51
C PHE A 396 0.17 -6.23 4.32
N GLN A 397 -0.61 -7.27 4.65
CA GLN A 397 -1.82 -7.12 5.48
C GLN A 397 -1.49 -6.56 6.86
N LEU A 398 -0.41 -7.03 7.49
CA LEU A 398 0.08 -6.51 8.76
C LEU A 398 0.43 -5.01 8.66
N CYS A 399 1.18 -4.62 7.62
CA CYS A 399 1.56 -3.22 7.38
C CYS A 399 0.35 -2.32 7.14
N ALA A 400 -0.58 -2.74 6.27
CA ALA A 400 -1.78 -1.95 5.97
C ALA A 400 -2.71 -1.83 7.18
N ARG A 401 -2.91 -2.90 7.96
CA ARG A 401 -3.70 -2.85 9.21
C ARG A 401 -3.04 -1.98 10.26
N ALA A 402 -1.72 -1.94 10.34
CA ALA A 402 -0.99 -1.09 11.28
C ALA A 402 -1.28 0.40 11.09
N ILE A 403 -1.66 0.85 9.89
CA ILE A 403 -2.08 2.25 9.66
C ILE A 403 -3.25 2.63 10.58
N ASP A 404 -4.18 1.72 10.88
CA ASP A 404 -5.30 1.96 11.79
C ASP A 404 -4.86 2.10 13.26
N TYR A 405 -3.66 1.62 13.61
CA TYR A 405 -3.08 1.67 14.95
C TYR A 405 -1.98 2.74 15.08
N CYS A 406 -1.88 3.64 14.11
CA CYS A 406 -1.01 4.81 14.18
C CYS A 406 -1.72 5.99 14.88
N PRO A 407 -0.96 6.92 15.48
CA PRO A 407 -1.50 8.20 15.92
C PRO A 407 -2.10 8.95 14.73
N PRO A 408 -3.10 9.81 14.94
CA PRO A 408 -3.85 10.41 13.83
C PRO A 408 -3.09 11.56 13.14
N VAL A 409 -1.97 12.00 13.73
CA VAL A 409 -1.07 13.03 13.21
C VAL A 409 0.36 12.72 13.64
N ASP A 410 1.33 13.32 12.95
CA ASP A 410 2.75 13.30 13.34
C ASP A 410 3.28 11.87 13.60
N ILE A 411 3.04 11.00 12.61
CA ILE A 411 3.55 9.63 12.64
C ILE A 411 5.08 9.66 12.61
N THR A 412 5.68 8.73 13.36
CA THR A 412 7.11 8.40 13.30
C THR A 412 7.29 6.94 12.93
N PHE A 413 8.46 6.53 12.45
CA PHE A 413 8.72 5.09 12.20
C PHE A 413 8.64 4.26 13.49
N GLY A 414 8.96 4.87 14.64
CA GLY A 414 8.76 4.27 15.96
C GLY A 414 7.29 4.03 16.29
N ASP A 415 6.40 4.99 15.98
CA ASP A 415 4.95 4.82 16.13
C ASP A 415 4.42 3.72 15.20
N PHE A 416 4.95 3.61 13.98
CA PHE A 416 4.60 2.53 13.06
C PHE A 416 5.06 1.15 13.57
N LEU A 417 6.27 1.05 14.15
CA LEU A 417 6.72 -0.18 14.81
C LEU A 417 5.76 -0.61 15.92
N ARG A 418 5.35 0.33 16.79
CA ARG A 418 4.36 0.05 17.85
C ARG A 418 3.05 -0.48 17.28
N ALA A 419 2.58 0.14 16.20
CA ALA A 419 1.37 -0.29 15.51
C ALA A 419 1.50 -1.71 14.93
N LEU A 420 2.63 -2.03 14.28
CA LEU A 420 2.92 -3.37 13.76
C LEU A 420 2.92 -4.43 14.86
N ILE A 421 3.62 -4.18 15.97
CA ILE A 421 3.67 -5.11 17.11
C ILE A 421 2.29 -5.29 17.74
N THR A 422 1.52 -4.21 17.86
CA THR A 422 0.15 -4.26 18.41
C THR A 422 -0.78 -5.10 17.54
N VAL A 423 -0.78 -4.88 16.23
CA VAL A 423 -1.62 -5.64 15.29
C VAL A 423 -1.21 -7.11 15.25
N SER A 424 0.09 -7.38 15.20
CA SER A 424 0.61 -8.76 15.21
C SER A 424 0.15 -9.49 16.47
N LYS A 425 0.31 -8.88 17.65
CA LYS A 425 -0.12 -9.46 18.94
C LYS A 425 -1.64 -9.66 19.04
N ASP A 426 -2.42 -8.77 18.44
CA ASP A 426 -3.89 -8.86 18.46
C ASP A 426 -4.44 -9.95 17.52
N ILE A 427 -3.74 -10.24 16.42
CA ILE A 427 -4.12 -11.29 15.46
C ILE A 427 -3.63 -12.65 15.94
N ASP A 428 -2.33 -12.76 16.21
CA ASP A 428 -1.66 -13.99 16.63
C ASP A 428 -0.89 -13.75 17.94
N PRO A 429 -1.53 -13.92 19.11
CA PRO A 429 -0.86 -13.74 20.39
C PRO A 429 0.32 -14.71 20.62
N VAL A 430 0.33 -15.87 19.97
CA VAL A 430 1.35 -16.92 20.21
C VAL A 430 2.63 -16.61 19.43
N ASP A 431 2.51 -16.20 18.17
CA ASP A 431 3.63 -15.88 17.27
C ASP A 431 4.64 -17.01 17.05
N ASP A 432 4.13 -18.20 16.70
CA ASP A 432 4.96 -19.37 16.39
C ASP A 432 5.95 -19.10 15.24
N SER A 433 5.68 -18.10 14.39
CA SER A 433 6.53 -17.70 13.26
C SER A 433 7.64 -16.70 13.63
N GLY A 434 7.63 -16.14 14.85
CA GLY A 434 8.61 -15.14 15.31
C GLY A 434 8.56 -13.81 14.56
N VAL A 435 7.36 -13.38 14.13
CA VAL A 435 7.14 -12.13 13.39
C VAL A 435 7.52 -10.92 14.22
N ARG A 436 7.13 -10.88 15.50
CA ARG A 436 7.37 -9.71 16.37
C ARG A 436 8.85 -9.53 16.67
N ASP A 437 9.54 -10.62 17.00
CA ASP A 437 10.99 -10.60 17.23
C ASP A 437 11.75 -10.17 15.97
N ALA A 438 11.37 -10.68 14.80
CA ALA A 438 11.98 -10.31 13.53
C ALA A 438 11.79 -8.81 13.21
N LEU A 439 10.60 -8.26 13.45
CA LEU A 439 10.31 -6.83 13.27
C LEU A 439 11.09 -5.97 14.26
N MET A 440 11.08 -6.33 15.54
CA MET A 440 11.81 -5.61 16.58
C MET A 440 13.31 -5.57 16.27
N GLU A 441 13.91 -6.70 15.91
CA GLU A 441 15.34 -6.73 15.58
C GLU A 441 15.65 -5.92 14.32
N ALA A 442 14.86 -6.07 13.26
CA ALA A 442 15.10 -5.38 11.99
C ALA A 442 15.01 -3.85 12.10
N PHE A 443 14.10 -3.34 12.94
CA PHE A 443 13.98 -1.92 13.23
C PHE A 443 15.13 -1.44 14.13
N ARG A 444 15.48 -2.22 15.16
CA ARG A 444 16.56 -1.91 16.11
C ARG A 444 17.91 -1.72 15.43
N VAL A 445 18.30 -2.64 14.54
CA VAL A 445 19.60 -2.58 13.83
C VAL A 445 19.72 -1.40 12.87
N ARG A 446 18.60 -0.76 12.54
CA ARG A 446 18.51 0.45 11.69
C ARG A 446 18.29 1.73 12.49
N GLY A 447 18.37 1.66 13.82
CA GLY A 447 18.24 2.82 14.69
C GLY A 447 16.81 3.35 14.83
N ILE A 448 15.80 2.55 14.45
CA ILE A 448 14.39 2.94 14.57
C ILE A 448 13.88 2.52 15.95
N PHE A 449 13.56 3.53 16.78
CA PHE A 449 13.06 3.36 18.13
C PHE A 449 11.77 4.16 18.35
N SER A 450 10.94 3.69 19.26
CA SER A 450 9.79 4.48 19.73
C SER A 450 10.25 5.58 20.70
N GLU A 451 9.76 6.79 20.50
CA GLU A 451 9.93 7.90 21.46
C GLU A 451 9.04 7.76 22.71
N THR A 452 8.00 6.93 22.66
CA THR A 452 6.96 6.83 23.70
C THR A 452 6.99 5.51 24.48
N ALA A 453 7.74 4.52 24.00
CA ALA A 453 7.87 3.24 24.70
C ALA A 453 8.88 3.36 25.85
N SER A 454 8.51 2.88 27.04
CA SER A 454 9.43 2.87 28.19
C SER A 454 10.57 1.87 28.05
N PHE A 455 10.34 0.78 27.32
CA PHE A 455 11.30 -0.31 27.11
C PHE A 455 11.21 -0.84 25.68
N TYR A 456 12.27 -1.52 25.23
CA TYR A 456 12.31 -2.20 23.93
C TYR A 456 11.93 -3.69 24.09
N SER A 457 10.74 -3.94 24.65
CA SER A 457 10.13 -5.26 24.78
C SER A 457 8.80 -5.28 24.04
N GLU A 458 8.32 -6.48 23.68
CA GLU A 458 7.03 -6.65 23.01
C GLU A 458 5.89 -5.95 23.75
N ASP A 459 5.77 -6.18 25.06
CA ASP A 459 4.72 -5.59 25.90
C ASP A 459 4.80 -4.06 25.97
N ALA A 460 6.01 -3.51 25.98
CA ALA A 460 6.19 -2.06 26.05
C ALA A 460 5.98 -1.37 24.69
N LEU A 461 6.27 -2.07 23.58
CA LEU A 461 6.06 -1.57 22.22
C LEU A 461 4.60 -1.67 21.80
N ALA A 462 3.89 -2.73 22.18
CA ALA A 462 2.46 -2.84 21.92
C ALA A 462 1.68 -1.71 22.62
N TRP A 463 0.66 -1.18 21.96
CA TRP A 463 -0.32 -0.31 22.60
C TRP A 463 -1.12 -1.13 23.62
N SER A 464 -1.20 -0.64 24.85
CA SER A 464 -2.01 -1.27 25.89
C SER A 464 -3.49 -1.15 25.55
N PRO A 465 -4.28 -2.23 25.68
CA PRO A 465 -5.72 -2.11 25.55
C PRO A 465 -6.31 -1.21 26.64
N GLU A 466 -7.23 -0.33 26.29
CA GLU A 466 -7.92 0.53 27.25
C GLU A 466 -9.02 -0.25 27.98
N SER A 467 -8.89 -0.39 29.30
CA SER A 467 -9.95 -0.99 30.13
C SER A 467 -10.90 0.03 30.73
N ASP A 468 -10.45 1.27 30.89
CA ASP A 468 -11.08 2.24 31.80
C ASP A 468 -11.97 3.27 31.09
N LEU A 469 -11.94 3.29 29.75
CA LEU A 469 -12.81 4.17 28.96
C LEU A 469 -14.26 3.66 28.94
N PRO A 470 -15.25 4.55 29.10
CA PRO A 470 -16.65 4.16 29.06
C PRO A 470 -17.05 3.70 27.66
N ALA A 471 -18.03 2.80 27.59
CA ALA A 471 -18.57 2.33 26.32
C ALA A 471 -19.15 3.48 25.46
N VAL A 472 -19.08 3.34 24.14
CA VAL A 472 -19.60 4.33 23.19
C VAL A 472 -20.98 3.90 22.72
N THR A 473 -22.00 4.24 23.51
CA THR A 473 -23.40 3.87 23.22
C THR A 473 -23.96 4.65 22.02
N GLY A 474 -24.80 4.01 21.22
CA GLY A 474 -25.49 4.63 20.08
C GLY A 474 -24.73 4.60 18.75
N LEU A 475 -23.54 3.99 18.70
CA LEU A 475 -22.80 3.79 17.45
C LEU A 475 -23.45 2.73 16.55
N VAL A 476 -23.46 3.03 15.25
CA VAL A 476 -23.86 2.10 14.19
C VAL A 476 -22.61 1.62 13.45
N PHE A 477 -22.40 0.30 13.36
CA PHE A 477 -21.23 -0.28 12.69
C PHE A 477 -21.46 -0.57 11.20
N GLY A 478 -22.68 -0.35 10.70
CA GLY A 478 -22.99 -0.48 9.28
C GLY A 478 -22.81 -1.90 8.74
N SER A 479 -22.43 -1.98 7.46
CA SER A 479 -22.16 -3.23 6.74
C SER A 479 -20.75 -3.22 6.14
N PRO A 480 -20.26 -4.35 5.60
CA PRO A 480 -18.97 -4.38 4.88
C PRO A 480 -18.87 -3.36 3.73
N ASN A 481 -19.99 -2.90 3.18
CA ASN A 481 -20.05 -1.86 2.15
C ASN A 481 -19.91 -0.43 2.72
N GLY A 482 -19.65 -0.29 4.02
CA GLY A 482 -19.52 0.96 4.73
C GLY A 482 -20.82 1.47 5.35
N LEU A 483 -20.77 2.73 5.80
CA LEU A 483 -21.88 3.48 6.39
C LEU A 483 -22.58 4.32 5.34
N THR A 484 -23.91 4.38 5.43
CA THR A 484 -24.74 5.35 4.68
C THR A 484 -24.48 6.78 5.15
N SER A 485 -24.85 7.79 4.35
CA SER A 485 -24.69 9.20 4.73
C SER A 485 -25.40 9.54 6.04
N ALA A 486 -26.60 9.00 6.26
CA ALA A 486 -27.36 9.22 7.48
C ALA A 486 -26.69 8.58 8.72
N GLU A 487 -26.16 7.37 8.58
CA GLU A 487 -25.40 6.71 9.64
C GLU A 487 -24.08 7.45 9.94
N LYS A 488 -23.42 8.01 8.92
CA LYS A 488 -22.24 8.87 9.11
C LYS A 488 -22.60 10.12 9.91
N ASP A 489 -23.66 10.83 9.54
CA ASP A 489 -24.08 12.04 10.27
C ASP A 489 -24.44 11.72 11.73
N HIS A 490 -25.16 10.61 11.95
CA HIS A 490 -25.48 10.12 13.30
C HIS A 490 -24.23 9.77 14.11
N ASN A 491 -23.36 8.89 13.58
CA ASN A 491 -22.12 8.48 14.26
C ASN A 491 -21.21 9.66 14.54
N GLY A 492 -21.09 10.61 13.60
CA GLY A 492 -20.28 11.81 13.79
C GLY A 492 -20.75 12.66 14.98
N ASN A 493 -22.06 12.79 15.21
CA ASN A 493 -22.61 13.45 16.40
C ASN A 493 -22.29 12.66 17.68
N VAL A 494 -22.58 11.35 17.68
CA VAL A 494 -22.32 10.46 18.83
C VAL A 494 -20.85 10.51 19.25
N LEU A 495 -19.93 10.37 18.29
CA LEU A 495 -18.49 10.38 18.53
C LEU A 495 -18.01 11.73 19.07
N ARG A 496 -18.48 12.85 18.49
CA ARG A 496 -18.13 14.19 18.98
C ARG A 496 -18.61 14.41 20.40
N GLU A 497 -19.86 14.06 20.71
CA GLU A 497 -20.41 14.22 22.07
C GLU A 497 -19.67 13.34 23.08
N TRP A 498 -19.41 12.07 22.73
CA TRP A 498 -18.70 11.14 23.59
C TRP A 498 -17.24 11.58 23.83
N ALA A 499 -16.51 11.98 22.79
CA ALA A 499 -15.13 12.46 22.93
C ALA A 499 -15.07 13.74 23.78
N ASN A 500 -16.04 14.65 23.63
CA ASN A 500 -16.14 15.87 24.45
C ASN A 500 -16.32 15.55 25.94
N LYS A 501 -17.13 14.55 26.28
CA LYS A 501 -17.36 14.13 27.67
C LYS A 501 -16.13 13.47 28.31
N ASN A 502 -15.28 12.84 27.50
CA ASN A 502 -14.14 12.02 27.97
C ASN A 502 -12.76 12.67 27.72
N ARG A 503 -12.71 13.98 27.47
CA ARG A 503 -11.47 14.71 27.11
C ARG A 503 -10.28 14.44 28.03
N ALA A 504 -10.51 14.40 29.34
CA ALA A 504 -9.44 14.22 30.32
C ALA A 504 -8.73 12.86 30.17
N VAL A 505 -9.49 11.78 30.03
CA VAL A 505 -8.94 10.42 29.86
C VAL A 505 -8.29 10.27 28.49
N LEU A 506 -8.84 10.90 27.46
CA LEU A 506 -8.29 10.91 26.10
C LEU A 506 -7.06 11.83 25.93
N GLY A 507 -6.63 12.53 26.98
CA GLY A 507 -5.52 13.49 26.89
C GLY A 507 -5.79 14.69 25.97
N LEU A 508 -7.06 15.03 25.74
CA LEU A 508 -7.49 16.14 24.90
C LEU A 508 -7.57 17.44 25.72
N ASP A 509 -7.13 18.55 25.13
CA ASP A 509 -7.17 19.85 25.78
C ASP A 509 -8.63 20.34 25.92
N PRO A 510 -9.14 20.65 27.13
CA PRO A 510 -10.51 21.13 27.33
C PRO A 510 -10.80 22.49 26.68
N LYS A 511 -9.78 23.29 26.37
CA LYS A 511 -9.93 24.64 25.80
C LYS A 511 -10.04 24.64 24.28
N LEU A 512 -9.60 23.57 23.61
CA LEU A 512 -9.60 23.49 22.15
C LEU A 512 -10.84 22.74 21.64
N SER A 513 -11.41 23.23 20.55
CA SER A 513 -12.43 22.50 19.81
C SER A 513 -11.85 21.17 19.30
N LEU A 514 -12.70 20.14 19.25
CA LEU A 514 -12.37 18.86 18.64
C LEU A 514 -13.21 18.63 17.39
N THR A 515 -12.68 17.85 16.48
CA THR A 515 -13.36 17.35 15.28
C THR A 515 -13.17 15.84 15.17
N VAL A 516 -14.04 15.21 14.39
CA VAL A 516 -13.94 13.79 14.06
C VAL A 516 -13.90 13.69 12.54
N PRO A 517 -12.73 13.93 11.90
CA PRO A 517 -12.66 14.06 10.44
C PRO A 517 -12.90 12.74 9.71
N SER A 518 -12.57 11.61 10.35
CA SER A 518 -12.66 10.29 9.76
C SER A 518 -13.12 9.26 10.78
N PHE A 519 -14.01 8.37 10.35
CA PHE A 519 -14.35 7.13 11.04
C PHE A 519 -14.89 6.11 10.05
N HIS A 520 -14.53 4.85 10.23
CA HIS A 520 -14.94 3.78 9.34
C HIS A 520 -15.07 2.43 10.06
N PRO A 521 -16.12 1.65 9.73
CA PRO A 521 -16.24 0.32 10.25
C PRO A 521 -15.25 -0.61 9.55
N VAL A 522 -14.80 -1.62 10.28
CA VAL A 522 -13.78 -2.58 9.88
C VAL A 522 -14.30 -3.98 10.20
N PHE A 523 -14.22 -4.87 9.22
CA PHE A 523 -14.70 -6.24 9.30
C PHE A 523 -13.51 -7.17 9.09
N ARG A 524 -13.06 -7.83 10.15
CA ARG A 524 -11.88 -8.70 10.13
C ARG A 524 -12.21 -10.08 10.66
N THR A 525 -11.78 -11.11 9.94
CA THR A 525 -11.82 -12.47 10.44
C THR A 525 -10.55 -12.76 11.22
N LYS A 526 -10.70 -13.29 12.43
CA LYS A 526 -9.59 -13.80 13.24
C LYS A 526 -9.13 -15.16 12.76
N ASP A 527 -7.98 -15.61 13.24
CA ASP A 527 -7.44 -16.94 12.93
C ASP A 527 -8.35 -18.08 13.43
N ASP A 528 -9.19 -17.82 14.45
CA ASP A 528 -10.22 -18.75 14.93
C ASP A 528 -11.50 -18.77 14.06
N GLY A 529 -11.52 -18.00 12.96
CA GLY A 529 -12.64 -17.88 12.03
C GLY A 529 -13.76 -16.93 12.48
N ARG A 530 -13.66 -16.31 13.66
CA ARG A 530 -14.70 -15.37 14.13
C ARG A 530 -14.55 -14.01 13.47
N LEU A 531 -15.68 -13.44 13.07
CA LEU A 531 -15.75 -12.06 12.58
C LEU A 531 -15.67 -11.10 13.77
N ARG A 532 -14.70 -10.20 13.72
CA ARG A 532 -14.57 -9.04 14.59
C ARG A 532 -14.96 -7.80 13.79
N VAL A 533 -15.87 -7.01 14.36
CA VAL A 533 -16.30 -5.74 13.80
C VAL A 533 -15.80 -4.63 14.70
N GLU A 534 -15.08 -3.67 14.13
CA GLU A 534 -14.52 -2.53 14.85
C GLU A 534 -14.87 -1.23 14.13
N MET A 535 -14.74 -0.11 14.82
CA MET A 535 -14.79 1.25 14.26
C MET A 535 -13.46 1.91 14.58
N VAL A 536 -12.72 2.31 13.55
CA VAL A 536 -11.53 3.14 13.71
C VAL A 536 -11.97 4.58 13.56
N VAL A 537 -11.62 5.43 14.54
CA VAL A 537 -12.08 6.81 14.65
C VAL A 537 -10.90 7.74 14.88
N GLU A 538 -10.84 8.84 14.14
CA GLU A 538 -9.87 9.91 14.37
C GLU A 538 -10.55 11.05 15.10
N VAL A 539 -10.00 11.47 16.24
CA VAL A 539 -10.41 12.67 16.96
C VAL A 539 -9.27 13.66 16.94
N ILE A 540 -9.50 14.85 16.36
CA ILE A 540 -8.44 15.84 16.12
C ILE A 540 -8.75 17.16 16.82
N GLN A 541 -7.73 17.74 17.43
CA GLN A 541 -7.67 19.11 17.89
C GLN A 541 -6.62 19.88 17.09
N SER A 542 -6.87 21.15 16.84
CA SER A 542 -5.95 21.99 16.08
C SER A 542 -5.92 23.41 16.65
N ARG A 543 -4.76 24.05 16.56
CA ARG A 543 -4.57 25.48 16.79
C ARG A 543 -3.52 26.01 15.83
N GLN A 544 -3.51 27.31 15.59
CA GLN A 544 -2.38 27.95 14.93
C GLN A 544 -1.23 28.15 15.93
N ALA A 545 -0.04 27.76 15.52
CA ALA A 545 1.20 27.98 16.25
C ALA A 545 2.07 28.95 15.45
N ASP A 546 2.58 30.00 16.09
CA ASP A 546 3.40 31.00 15.40
C ASP A 546 4.75 30.40 14.99
N PHE A 547 5.27 30.76 13.81
CA PHE A 547 6.65 30.42 13.45
C PHE A 547 7.66 31.10 14.37
N ASP A 548 7.40 32.37 14.73
CA ASP A 548 8.16 33.13 15.72
C ASP A 548 7.18 33.91 16.62
N PRO A 549 7.07 33.59 17.93
CA PRO A 549 6.15 34.30 18.82
C PRO A 549 6.53 35.77 19.03
N ALA A 550 7.80 36.14 18.77
CA ALA A 550 8.25 37.53 18.84
C ALA A 550 7.93 38.32 17.57
N VAL A 551 7.63 37.65 16.45
CA VAL A 551 7.39 38.26 15.14
C VAL A 551 6.11 37.70 14.52
N PRO A 552 4.92 38.25 14.84
CA PRO A 552 3.64 37.77 14.31
C PRO A 552 3.56 37.81 12.77
N SER A 553 4.34 38.67 12.11
CA SER A 553 4.41 38.72 10.64
C SER A 553 5.16 37.54 10.01
N ALA A 554 5.81 36.69 10.81
CA ALA A 554 6.45 35.45 10.33
C ALA A 554 5.44 34.35 9.96
N GLY A 555 4.15 34.58 10.22
CA GLY A 555 3.08 33.63 9.95
C GLY A 555 2.95 32.55 11.03
N SER A 556 2.00 31.66 10.80
CA SER A 556 1.70 30.53 11.69
C SER A 556 1.60 29.23 10.91
N PHE A 557 1.61 28.10 11.61
CA PHE A 557 1.36 26.80 11.03
C PHE A 557 0.32 26.02 11.86
N PRO A 558 -0.45 25.12 11.24
CA PRO A 558 -1.41 24.31 11.97
C PRO A 558 -0.69 23.31 12.87
N PHE A 559 -0.75 23.51 14.19
CA PHE A 559 -0.32 22.52 15.16
C PHE A 559 -1.50 21.63 15.54
N ARG A 560 -1.37 20.33 15.24
CA ARG A 560 -2.44 19.34 15.43
C ARG A 560 -2.06 18.28 16.45
N GLY A 561 -3.07 17.74 17.11
CA GLY A 561 -2.98 16.63 18.04
C GLY A 561 -4.31 15.90 18.09
N GLY A 562 -4.39 14.79 18.79
CA GLY A 562 -5.59 13.99 18.78
C GLY A 562 -5.39 12.57 19.26
N VAL A 563 -6.41 11.75 19.05
CA VAL A 563 -6.43 10.35 19.41
C VAL A 563 -7.08 9.52 18.29
N THR A 564 -6.43 8.41 17.94
CA THR A 564 -7.04 7.33 17.17
C THR A 564 -7.72 6.38 18.16
N LEU A 565 -9.02 6.13 17.97
CA LEU A 565 -9.78 5.18 18.78
C LEU A 565 -10.10 3.94 17.95
N ILE A 566 -9.93 2.76 18.55
CA ILE A 566 -10.41 1.51 18.00
C ILE A 566 -11.52 0.99 18.91
N ILE A 567 -12.74 0.98 18.41
CA ILE A 567 -13.94 0.66 19.17
C ILE A 567 -14.48 -0.67 18.67
N GLU A 568 -14.54 -1.70 19.52
CA GLU A 568 -15.06 -3.01 19.17
C GLU A 568 -16.57 -3.04 19.30
N ALA A 569 -17.23 -3.56 18.28
CA ALA A 569 -18.66 -3.82 18.31
C ALA A 569 -18.95 -4.94 19.32
N PRO A 570 -20.12 -4.90 19.98
CA PRO A 570 -20.52 -5.97 20.87
C PRO A 570 -20.67 -7.29 20.11
N GLN A 571 -20.20 -8.39 20.71
CA GLN A 571 -20.30 -9.71 20.10
C GLN A 571 -21.77 -10.11 19.96
N LEU A 572 -22.18 -10.48 18.74
CA LEU A 572 -23.48 -11.11 18.50
C LEU A 572 -23.45 -12.49 19.16
N THR A 573 -24.12 -12.65 20.30
CA THR A 573 -24.31 -13.97 20.90
C THR A 573 -25.22 -14.80 19.99
N SER A 574 -24.63 -15.77 19.29
CA SER A 574 -25.37 -16.77 18.52
C SER A 574 -26.05 -17.74 19.49
N GLY A 575 -27.15 -17.30 20.10
CA GLY A 575 -27.96 -18.11 21.01
C GLY A 575 -29.43 -17.77 20.82
N HIS A 576 -30.22 -18.74 20.38
CA HIS A 576 -31.67 -18.64 20.39
C HIS A 576 -32.18 -18.32 21.81
N GLY A 577 -32.81 -17.16 21.98
CA GLY A 577 -33.91 -17.00 22.94
C GLY A 577 -33.65 -16.33 24.29
N ALA A 578 -32.46 -15.76 24.58
CA ALA A 578 -32.28 -14.93 25.76
C ALA A 578 -31.92 -13.50 25.36
N VAL A 579 -32.90 -12.59 25.43
CA VAL A 579 -32.63 -11.15 25.43
C VAL A 579 -31.95 -10.86 26.76
N GLU A 580 -30.62 -10.71 26.77
CA GLU A 580 -29.91 -10.17 27.94
C GLU A 580 -30.50 -8.80 28.28
N ALA A 581 -30.72 -8.54 29.59
CA ALA A 581 -31.37 -7.32 30.08
C ALA A 581 -30.56 -6.04 29.80
N ASP A 582 -29.25 -6.15 29.52
CA ASP A 582 -28.39 -5.08 29.03
C ASP A 582 -27.55 -5.64 27.87
N PRO A 583 -27.83 -5.29 26.60
CA PRO A 583 -27.05 -5.80 25.49
C PRO A 583 -25.59 -5.35 25.62
N PRO A 584 -24.61 -6.18 25.22
CA PRO A 584 -23.21 -5.80 25.26
C PRO A 584 -23.01 -4.47 24.52
N LYS A 585 -22.23 -3.56 25.10
CA LYS A 585 -22.02 -2.20 24.59
C LYS A 585 -20.69 -2.10 23.85
N PRO A 586 -20.58 -1.24 22.81
CA PRO A 586 -19.32 -1.03 22.11
C PRO A 586 -18.21 -0.55 23.05
N LYS A 587 -17.07 -1.26 23.08
CA LYS A 587 -15.96 -0.97 24.00
C LYS A 587 -14.79 -0.37 23.25
N VAL A 588 -14.20 0.70 23.79
CA VAL A 588 -12.93 1.23 23.29
C VAL A 588 -11.82 0.24 23.67
N ARG A 589 -11.13 -0.30 22.67
CA ARG A 589 -10.00 -1.21 22.86
C ARG A 589 -8.68 -0.48 22.91
N PHE A 590 -8.50 0.56 22.11
CA PHE A 590 -7.25 1.31 22.04
C PHE A 590 -7.54 2.81 21.91
N ALA A 591 -6.80 3.64 22.64
CA ALA A 591 -6.77 5.08 22.47
C ALA A 591 -5.32 5.56 22.24
N ILE A 592 -4.97 5.80 20.98
CA ILE A 592 -3.59 6.05 20.54
C ILE A 592 -3.44 7.54 20.22
N GLY A 593 -2.83 8.29 21.13
CA GLY A 593 -2.87 9.76 21.10
C GLY A 593 -1.53 10.47 20.97
N LYS A 594 -1.58 11.66 20.36
CA LYS A 594 -0.54 12.70 20.42
C LYS A 594 -1.18 13.94 21.03
N GLY A 595 -0.83 14.24 22.28
CA GLY A 595 -1.42 15.34 23.04
C GLY A 595 -1.07 16.73 22.51
N MET A 596 -1.79 17.74 23.00
CA MET A 596 -1.62 19.16 22.63
C MET A 596 -0.81 19.98 23.64
N THR A 597 -0.76 19.56 24.91
CA THR A 597 -0.31 20.41 26.02
C THR A 597 0.77 19.77 26.91
N SER A 598 1.06 18.48 26.74
CA SER A 598 2.09 17.78 27.50
C SER A 598 3.48 18.36 27.24
N PRO A 599 4.48 18.14 28.13
CA PRO A 599 5.87 18.48 27.84
C PRO A 599 6.36 17.91 26.50
N SER A 600 5.96 16.68 26.17
CA SER A 600 6.24 16.07 24.87
C SER A 600 5.57 16.80 23.69
N ALA A 601 4.38 17.36 23.88
CA ALA A 601 3.71 18.17 22.85
C ALA A 601 4.45 19.48 22.57
N LYS A 602 5.05 20.11 23.59
CA LYS A 602 5.88 21.31 23.39
C LYS A 602 7.13 21.01 22.57
N LEU A 603 7.85 19.93 22.91
CA LEU A 603 9.00 19.49 22.13
C LEU A 603 8.62 19.14 20.69
N ARG A 604 7.45 18.52 20.49
CA ARG A 604 6.90 18.22 19.17
C ARG A 604 6.64 19.50 18.38
N GLU A 605 6.01 20.51 18.97
CA GLU A 605 5.79 21.81 18.33
C GLU A 605 7.10 22.49 17.91
N GLU A 606 8.14 22.43 18.76
CA GLU A 606 9.47 22.96 18.43
C GLU A 606 10.12 22.22 17.24
N LYS A 607 10.06 20.88 17.24
CA LYS A 607 10.55 20.05 16.13
C LYS A 607 9.80 20.35 14.82
N GLN A 608 8.47 20.42 14.87
CA GLN A 608 7.62 20.70 13.70
C GLN A 608 7.90 22.09 13.14
N ARG A 609 8.06 23.10 13.99
CA ARG A 609 8.45 24.45 13.59
C ARG A 609 9.79 24.46 12.87
N GLY A 610 10.82 23.85 13.46
CA GLY A 610 12.14 23.78 12.85
C GLY A 610 12.12 23.06 11.50
N PHE A 611 11.35 21.98 11.39
CA PHE A 611 11.22 21.23 10.15
C PHE A 611 10.46 22.01 9.07
N ALA A 612 9.32 22.61 9.40
CA ALA A 612 8.55 23.44 8.47
C ALA A 612 9.38 24.65 7.97
N MET A 613 10.19 25.26 8.84
CA MET A 613 11.15 26.29 8.42
C MET A 613 12.21 25.74 7.46
N SER A 614 12.73 24.53 7.69
CA SER A 614 13.72 23.90 6.81
C SER A 614 13.17 23.59 5.42
N LEU A 615 11.84 23.37 5.30
CA LEU A 615 11.13 23.19 4.04
C LEU A 615 10.70 24.52 3.39
N GLY A 616 11.05 25.67 3.98
CA GLY A 616 10.66 26.98 3.46
C GLY A 616 9.17 27.34 3.64
N MET A 617 8.43 26.58 4.43
CA MET A 617 6.98 26.77 4.63
C MET A 617 6.60 28.02 5.42
N ALA A 618 7.58 28.70 6.03
CA ALA A 618 7.39 30.01 6.66
C ALA A 618 7.18 31.15 5.65
N THR A 619 7.34 30.89 4.36
CA THR A 619 7.10 31.84 3.27
C THR A 619 5.81 31.48 2.53
N GLY A 620 5.16 32.46 1.89
CA GLY A 620 3.90 32.26 1.17
C GLY A 620 2.66 32.51 2.03
N ASP A 621 1.52 31.93 1.62
CA ASP A 621 0.26 32.08 2.34
C ASP A 621 0.15 31.06 3.48
N THR A 622 0.72 31.42 4.62
CA THR A 622 0.67 30.63 5.86
C THR A 622 -0.74 30.53 6.47
N THR A 623 -1.74 31.21 5.90
CA THR A 623 -3.14 31.09 6.33
C THR A 623 -3.91 30.00 5.60
N ASP A 624 -3.41 29.53 4.45
CA ASP A 624 -4.01 28.45 3.68
C ASP A 624 -3.54 27.07 4.19
N PRO A 625 -4.44 26.20 4.71
CA PRO A 625 -4.07 24.83 5.09
C PRO A 625 -3.49 23.99 3.95
N ALA A 626 -3.82 24.30 2.68
CA ALA A 626 -3.27 23.59 1.53
C ALA A 626 -1.77 23.86 1.34
N HIS A 627 -1.25 24.99 1.84
CA HIS A 627 0.18 25.32 1.85
C HIS A 627 1.01 24.30 2.66
N PHE A 628 0.38 23.65 3.64
CA PHE A 628 1.02 22.65 4.51
C PHE A 628 0.76 21.21 4.06
N GLN A 629 0.34 20.99 2.81
CA GLN A 629 0.12 19.66 2.25
C GLN A 629 1.30 19.24 1.38
N ALA A 630 1.65 17.95 1.43
CA ALA A 630 2.68 17.38 0.57
C ALA A 630 2.37 17.59 -0.92
N ASN A 631 3.39 17.99 -1.68
CA ASN A 631 3.35 18.02 -3.14
C ASN A 631 4.23 16.89 -3.69
N PHE A 632 3.61 15.75 -3.98
CA PHE A 632 4.32 14.55 -4.46
C PHE A 632 5.04 14.78 -5.80
N GLY A 633 4.55 15.70 -6.64
CA GLY A 633 5.25 16.07 -7.87
C GLY A 633 6.64 16.64 -7.60
N LEU A 634 6.78 17.49 -6.58
CA LEU A 634 8.07 18.06 -6.17
C LEU A 634 8.94 17.03 -5.43
N VAL A 635 8.36 16.22 -4.56
CA VAL A 635 9.09 15.15 -3.84
C VAL A 635 9.81 14.25 -4.86
N HIS A 636 9.11 13.83 -5.93
CA HIS A 636 9.69 12.96 -6.95
C HIS A 636 10.68 13.66 -7.90
N GLU A 637 10.64 15.00 -8.01
CA GLU A 637 11.63 15.76 -8.81
C GLU A 637 12.99 15.86 -8.10
N GLU A 638 13.00 16.04 -6.77
CA GLU A 638 14.23 16.18 -5.97
C GLU A 638 15.10 14.89 -5.97
N SER A 639 14.46 13.73 -6.12
CA SER A 639 15.14 12.42 -6.27
C SER A 639 16.12 12.36 -7.45
N ARG A 640 15.98 13.21 -8.47
CA ARG A 640 16.82 13.15 -9.68
C ARG A 640 18.20 13.78 -9.52
N TYR A 641 18.40 14.61 -8.50
CA TYR A 641 19.64 15.38 -8.32
C TYR A 641 20.50 14.90 -7.12
N GLY A 642 20.07 13.88 -6.38
CA GLY A 642 20.64 13.44 -5.09
C GLY A 642 21.50 12.19 -5.07
#